data_AF-A0A1D3DYM5-F1
#
_entry.id   AF-A0A1D3DYM5-F1
#
_cell.length_a   1.000
_cell.length_b   1.000
_cell.length_c   1.000
_cell.angle_alpha   90.00
_cell.angle_beta   90.00
_cell.angle_gamma   90.00
#
_symmetry.space_group_name_H-M   'P 1'
#
loop_
_entity.id
_entity.type
_entity.pdbx_description
1 polymer ?
#
loop_
_entity_poly.entity_id
_entity_poly.type
_entity_poly.pdbx_seq_one_letter_code
_entity_poly.pdbx_strand_id
1 'polypeptide(L)'
;MHRTGWWRVALLSACLVVVGSPWAREGLLDVWTSGDAGVMSMVYRALLAPGWELSPGTDPYTRAPDLRGNVAFLTLLAGIAVLVPRLVGRAPAGRGIRFAAALGTGVLVSMISTLVSWAVVVSAEPGATLAFGRSDDDVFILFVIDGLVLGALLGLAIRLVHIGAGPPGQVAPSPAAPGGDAPVADDTPAVGHTAQPVATGKEPGDVTRYLCAAAYTDPVFARRVVEGVLGDRLGAIAVSPGVDLVPVARHSLTARRLHRERNRKLLAAYGLVALFGPLWLLYAWMVPGLLGSVSTSAAKYLPRRGRHVPQAAFWPLAAMAFFLLAAGVLTGVVLSALPLPGVLLWLIGGYGYGFPPLLAVAAGTALALRTVLHEEADIDARLRGALRRDAFDPDALPRPAPVEPWAAARIAALADAQRGNVTCYSGFTPFIGFGRRESEWTLSLPLLPPEPSGRVTDFDAWDVVERLRRRLTETAGELPGARGGAGLTVEDRVFVSGRELSADGRLLPDPLRAPATRLPDAAVREVALHPDGPARHFLVAHLPLWGGEIVPSQFLHVAVAGGTLHLRCDRYVLGPVRRDMHAVDLLPPAAVAGSRRALLPGALRRTGGALWRAPWSCLADVLTERRRPRRLDSELRAAREDPAFDRGARLSIRETAQGPEYFHHFQLLDGRRALNALDRHALAAVRDFLDEHGVDTTDFRAQTQTILNHGVLQTGGVSVVGNQAVGAGARATTKSAQASAGSGPPSGGAAAR
;
A
#
# COMPACT_ATOMS: atom_id res chain seq x y z
N MET A 1 -25.67 -26.52 -22.20
CA MET A 1 -24.27 -26.10 -22.51
C MET A 1 -23.27 -27.28 -22.47
N HIS A 2 -23.57 -28.45 -23.06
CA HIS A 2 -22.70 -29.65 -22.94
C HIS A 2 -22.02 -30.14 -24.23
N ARG A 3 -22.29 -29.55 -25.40
CA ARG A 3 -21.77 -30.04 -26.70
C ARG A 3 -20.44 -29.43 -27.18
N THR A 4 -19.91 -28.38 -26.56
CA THR A 4 -18.77 -27.61 -27.11
C THR A 4 -17.38 -28.13 -26.75
N GLY A 5 -17.24 -29.14 -25.87
CA GLY A 5 -15.93 -29.68 -25.45
C GLY A 5 -15.57 -31.06 -26.02
N TRP A 6 -16.54 -31.83 -26.52
CA TRP A 6 -16.34 -33.23 -26.90
C TRP A 6 -15.46 -33.41 -28.15
N TRP A 7 -15.54 -32.49 -29.11
CA TRP A 7 -14.70 -32.56 -30.33
C TRP A 7 -13.21 -32.41 -30.01
N ARG A 8 -12.84 -31.67 -28.95
CA ARG A 8 -11.45 -31.47 -28.53
C ARG A 8 -10.85 -32.74 -27.92
N VAL A 9 -11.67 -33.43 -27.13
CA VAL A 9 -11.32 -34.74 -26.58
C VAL A 9 -11.20 -35.75 -27.71
N ALA A 10 -12.16 -35.77 -28.64
CA ALA A 10 -12.13 -36.65 -29.81
C ALA A 10 -10.89 -36.42 -30.68
N LEU A 11 -10.47 -35.17 -30.89
CA LEU A 11 -9.26 -34.82 -31.63
C LEU A 11 -7.99 -35.33 -30.92
N LEU A 12 -7.86 -35.11 -29.60
CA LEU A 12 -6.72 -35.60 -28.83
C LEU A 12 -6.66 -37.14 -28.80
N SER A 13 -7.80 -37.79 -28.65
CA SER A 13 -7.90 -39.25 -28.72
C SER A 13 -7.58 -39.79 -30.11
N ALA A 14 -8.01 -39.11 -31.18
CA ALA A 14 -7.65 -39.49 -32.55
C ALA A 14 -6.15 -39.34 -32.81
N CYS A 15 -5.52 -38.27 -32.34
CA CYS A 15 -4.06 -38.11 -32.41
C CYS A 15 -3.34 -39.24 -31.67
N LEU A 16 -3.83 -39.65 -30.48
CA LEU A 16 -3.25 -40.77 -29.73
C LEU A 16 -3.40 -42.11 -30.48
N VAL A 17 -4.54 -42.34 -31.14
CA VAL A 17 -4.77 -43.54 -31.99
C VAL A 17 -3.78 -43.59 -33.15
N VAL A 18 -3.53 -42.47 -33.81
CA VAL A 18 -2.56 -42.40 -34.92
C VAL A 18 -1.13 -42.63 -34.42
N VAL A 19 -0.71 -41.94 -33.35
CA VAL A 19 0.65 -42.08 -32.80
C VAL A 19 0.91 -43.50 -32.26
N GLY A 20 -0.09 -44.12 -31.64
CA GLY A 20 0.01 -45.49 -31.12
C GLY A 20 -0.17 -46.59 -32.17
N SER A 21 -0.39 -46.26 -33.45
CA SER A 21 -0.62 -47.25 -34.50
C SER A 21 0.66 -48.03 -34.88
N PRO A 22 0.55 -49.30 -35.28
CA PRO A 22 1.72 -50.11 -35.65
C PRO A 22 2.61 -49.44 -36.70
N TRP A 23 2.00 -48.84 -37.73
CA TRP A 23 2.71 -48.18 -38.84
C TRP A 23 3.44 -46.90 -38.40
N ALA A 24 2.85 -46.11 -37.49
CA ALA A 24 3.51 -44.93 -36.95
C ALA A 24 4.68 -45.32 -36.03
N ARG A 25 4.53 -46.43 -35.29
CA ARG A 25 5.57 -46.96 -34.41
C ARG A 25 6.73 -47.55 -35.19
N GLU A 26 6.49 -48.25 -36.31
CA GLU A 26 7.54 -48.73 -37.21
C GLU A 26 8.41 -47.57 -37.72
N GLY A 27 7.79 -46.48 -38.20
CA GLY A 27 8.54 -45.29 -38.63
C GLY A 27 9.31 -44.60 -37.50
N LEU A 28 8.76 -44.59 -36.27
CA LEU A 28 9.45 -44.05 -35.09
C LEU A 28 10.62 -44.94 -34.64
N LEU A 29 10.50 -46.26 -34.78
CA LEU A 29 11.54 -47.25 -34.48
C LEU A 29 12.71 -47.15 -35.47
N ASP A 30 12.43 -46.99 -36.77
CA ASP A 30 13.45 -46.79 -37.81
C ASP A 30 14.27 -45.50 -37.55
N VAL A 31 13.60 -44.42 -37.16
CA VAL A 31 14.27 -43.16 -36.79
C VAL A 31 15.06 -43.31 -35.49
N TRP A 32 14.53 -44.03 -34.50
CA TRP A 32 15.20 -44.24 -33.22
C TRP A 32 16.48 -45.09 -33.34
N THR A 33 16.47 -46.12 -34.19
CA THR A 33 17.62 -47.01 -34.41
C THR A 33 18.72 -46.37 -35.28
N SER A 34 18.43 -45.26 -35.96
CA SER A 34 19.37 -44.55 -36.85
C SER A 34 20.48 -43.72 -36.15
N GLY A 35 20.60 -43.81 -34.82
CA GLY A 35 21.86 -43.48 -34.12
C GLY A 35 21.96 -42.11 -33.44
N ASP A 36 20.86 -41.50 -33.01
CA ASP A 36 20.91 -40.19 -32.35
C ASP A 36 21.10 -40.33 -30.82
N ALA A 37 22.28 -39.99 -30.28
CA ALA A 37 22.55 -40.00 -28.84
C ALA A 37 22.24 -38.64 -28.23
N GLY A 38 21.17 -38.52 -27.42
CA GLY A 38 20.82 -37.27 -26.74
C GLY A 38 19.34 -37.14 -26.37
N VAL A 39 18.87 -35.91 -26.11
CA VAL A 39 17.49 -35.61 -25.68
C VAL A 39 16.44 -36.10 -26.70
N MET A 40 16.78 -36.12 -27.99
CA MET A 40 15.89 -36.61 -29.04
C MET A 40 15.59 -38.11 -28.90
N SER A 41 16.58 -38.92 -28.51
CA SER A 41 16.37 -40.35 -28.24
C SER A 41 15.34 -40.59 -27.13
N MET A 42 15.32 -39.73 -26.11
CA MET A 42 14.38 -39.78 -25.00
C MET A 42 12.96 -39.36 -25.42
N VAL A 43 12.84 -38.43 -26.37
CA VAL A 43 11.56 -38.05 -26.99
C VAL A 43 11.01 -39.18 -27.86
N TYR A 44 11.83 -39.77 -28.74
CA TYR A 44 11.41 -40.89 -29.58
C TYR A 44 10.99 -42.10 -28.73
N ARG A 45 11.77 -42.45 -27.70
CA ARG A 45 11.44 -43.53 -26.78
C ARG A 45 10.14 -43.27 -26.00
N ALA A 46 9.90 -42.04 -25.56
CA ALA A 46 8.65 -41.66 -24.89
C ALA A 46 7.44 -41.74 -25.84
N LEU A 47 7.60 -41.39 -27.11
CA LEU A 47 6.55 -41.51 -28.14
C LEU A 47 6.23 -42.96 -28.52
N LEU A 48 7.17 -43.88 -28.32
CA LEU A 48 6.97 -45.33 -28.49
C LEU A 48 6.25 -45.99 -27.31
N ALA A 49 6.05 -45.28 -26.19
CA ALA A 49 5.43 -45.82 -24.99
C ALA A 49 3.94 -46.18 -25.15
N PRO A 50 3.07 -45.39 -25.83
CA PRO A 50 1.72 -45.83 -26.17
C PRO A 50 1.70 -46.61 -27.49
N GLY A 51 1.06 -47.78 -27.50
CA GLY A 51 0.86 -48.56 -28.71
C GLY A 51 -0.40 -49.43 -28.63
N TRP A 52 -1.02 -49.73 -29.76
CA TRP A 52 -2.07 -50.74 -29.83
C TRP A 52 -1.66 -51.84 -30.80
N GLU A 53 -1.34 -53.02 -30.25
CA GLU A 53 -0.98 -54.21 -31.00
C GLU A 53 -2.08 -55.26 -30.83
N LEU A 54 -2.62 -55.74 -31.95
CA LEU A 54 -3.75 -56.68 -31.96
C LEU A 54 -3.30 -58.14 -31.82
N SER A 55 -2.04 -58.42 -32.15
CA SER A 55 -1.42 -59.75 -32.03
C SER A 55 -0.10 -59.63 -31.26
N PRO A 56 -0.14 -59.54 -29.92
CA PRO A 56 1.08 -59.43 -29.12
C PRO A 56 2.00 -60.64 -29.34
N GLY A 57 3.31 -60.39 -29.35
CA GLY A 57 4.30 -61.45 -29.50
C GLY A 57 4.20 -62.55 -28.44
N THR A 58 4.63 -63.76 -28.78
CA THR A 58 4.58 -64.93 -27.89
C THR A 58 5.84 -65.10 -27.02
N ASP A 59 6.93 -64.43 -27.38
CA ASP A 59 8.20 -64.42 -26.63
C ASP A 59 8.21 -63.26 -25.62
N PRO A 60 8.61 -63.47 -24.34
CA PRO A 60 8.80 -62.41 -23.34
C PRO A 60 9.48 -61.13 -23.84
N TYR A 61 10.44 -61.22 -24.77
CA TYR A 61 11.15 -60.05 -25.32
C TYR A 61 10.28 -59.14 -26.20
N THR A 62 9.21 -59.68 -26.79
CA THR A 62 8.26 -58.93 -27.63
C THR A 62 6.97 -58.65 -26.89
N ARG A 63 6.54 -59.58 -26.04
CA ARG A 63 5.30 -59.51 -25.27
C ARG A 63 5.30 -58.41 -24.21
N ALA A 64 6.40 -58.22 -23.48
CA ALA A 64 6.48 -57.19 -22.44
C ALA A 64 6.40 -55.74 -22.99
N PRO A 65 7.11 -55.38 -24.08
CA PRO A 65 6.90 -54.10 -24.77
C PRO A 65 5.48 -53.90 -25.32
N ASP A 66 4.88 -54.94 -25.90
CA ASP A 66 3.50 -54.87 -26.44
C ASP A 66 2.47 -54.66 -25.32
N LEU A 67 2.65 -55.36 -24.19
CA LEU A 67 1.80 -55.21 -23.03
C LEU A 67 1.92 -53.81 -22.41
N ARG A 68 3.15 -53.29 -22.28
CA ARG A 68 3.39 -51.89 -21.85
C ARG A 68 2.63 -50.92 -22.76
N GLY A 69 2.77 -51.10 -24.08
CA GLY A 69 2.14 -50.28 -25.11
C GLY A 69 0.62 -50.25 -25.00
N ASN A 70 0.00 -51.43 -24.98
CA ASN A 70 -1.45 -51.62 -24.94
C ASN A 70 -2.06 -51.01 -23.67
N VAL A 71 -1.44 -51.26 -22.51
CA VAL A 71 -1.90 -50.72 -21.23
C VAL A 71 -1.72 -49.20 -21.19
N ALA A 72 -0.62 -48.69 -21.72
CA ALA A 72 -0.36 -47.25 -21.77
C ALA A 72 -1.39 -46.55 -22.66
N PHE A 73 -1.67 -47.12 -23.83
CA PHE A 73 -2.65 -46.60 -24.77
C PHE A 73 -4.06 -46.51 -24.16
N LEU A 74 -4.56 -47.58 -23.54
CA LEU A 74 -5.89 -47.62 -22.93
C LEU A 74 -6.02 -46.62 -21.77
N THR A 75 -4.99 -46.54 -20.92
CA THR A 75 -5.00 -45.66 -19.74
C THR A 75 -4.89 -44.18 -20.13
N LEU A 76 -4.09 -43.83 -21.15
CA LEU A 76 -4.03 -42.48 -21.70
C LEU A 76 -5.36 -42.07 -22.33
N LEU A 77 -6.00 -42.97 -23.09
CA LEU A 77 -7.28 -42.69 -23.75
C LEU A 77 -8.39 -42.43 -22.72
N ALA A 78 -8.45 -43.26 -21.67
CA ALA A 78 -9.35 -43.05 -20.54
C ALA A 78 -9.03 -41.75 -19.78
N GLY A 79 -7.75 -41.46 -19.52
CA GLY A 79 -7.31 -40.25 -18.85
C GLY A 79 -7.65 -38.97 -19.61
N ILE A 80 -7.46 -38.96 -20.94
CA ILE A 80 -7.84 -37.85 -21.83
C ILE A 80 -9.35 -37.63 -21.80
N ALA A 81 -10.15 -38.69 -21.88
CA ALA A 81 -11.61 -38.60 -21.86
C ALA A 81 -12.18 -38.09 -20.53
N VAL A 82 -11.55 -38.45 -19.40
CA VAL A 82 -12.07 -38.20 -18.05
C VAL A 82 -11.53 -36.91 -17.43
N LEU A 83 -10.22 -36.64 -17.55
CA LEU A 83 -9.53 -35.59 -16.80
C LEU A 83 -9.44 -34.26 -17.56
N VAL A 84 -9.25 -34.29 -18.89
CA VAL A 84 -9.10 -33.06 -19.70
C VAL A 84 -10.34 -32.16 -19.63
N PRO A 85 -11.58 -32.67 -19.77
CA PRO A 85 -12.78 -31.83 -19.65
C PRO A 85 -12.99 -31.26 -18.24
N ARG A 86 -12.56 -31.99 -17.21
CA ARG A 86 -12.80 -31.64 -15.80
C ARG A 86 -11.80 -30.62 -15.27
N LEU A 87 -10.52 -30.77 -15.62
CA LEU A 87 -9.43 -29.97 -15.08
C LEU A 87 -9.07 -28.78 -15.98
N VAL A 88 -9.03 -28.98 -17.30
CA VAL A 88 -8.68 -27.91 -18.26
C VAL A 88 -9.91 -27.14 -18.71
N GLY A 89 -11.01 -27.86 -18.99
CA GLY A 89 -12.27 -27.24 -19.43
C GLY A 89 -12.90 -26.29 -18.41
N ARG A 90 -12.65 -26.49 -17.11
CA ARG A 90 -13.17 -25.65 -16.02
C ARG A 90 -12.17 -24.61 -15.50
N ALA A 91 -10.96 -24.54 -16.05
CA ALA A 91 -9.93 -23.62 -15.57
C ALA A 91 -10.25 -22.16 -15.96
N PRO A 92 -10.06 -21.19 -15.03
CA PRO A 92 -10.35 -19.77 -15.27
C PRO A 92 -9.49 -19.19 -16.40
N ALA A 93 -9.99 -18.19 -17.13
CA ALA A 93 -9.46 -17.69 -18.39
C ALA A 93 -8.15 -16.86 -18.31
N GLY A 94 -7.30 -17.09 -17.31
CA GLY A 94 -5.96 -16.50 -17.25
C GLY A 94 -4.98 -17.25 -18.15
N ARG A 95 -4.20 -16.54 -18.99
CA ARG A 95 -3.22 -17.13 -19.93
C ARG A 95 -2.24 -18.10 -19.25
N GLY A 96 -1.81 -17.80 -18.01
CA GLY A 96 -0.91 -18.67 -17.25
C GLY A 96 -1.59 -19.86 -16.57
N ILE A 97 -2.82 -19.69 -16.06
CA ILE A 97 -3.52 -20.72 -15.27
C ILE A 97 -3.99 -21.86 -16.16
N ARG A 98 -4.54 -21.56 -17.36
CA ARG A 98 -4.93 -22.60 -18.31
C ARG A 98 -3.74 -23.35 -18.87
N PHE A 99 -2.61 -22.68 -19.06
CA PHE A 99 -1.38 -23.33 -19.48
C PHE A 99 -0.87 -24.31 -18.42
N ALA A 100 -0.80 -23.88 -17.16
CA ALA A 100 -0.42 -24.75 -16.05
C ALA A 100 -1.41 -25.93 -15.88
N ALA A 101 -2.71 -25.69 -16.04
CA ALA A 101 -3.72 -26.74 -15.99
C ALA A 101 -3.56 -27.75 -17.14
N ALA A 102 -3.30 -27.30 -18.37
CA ALA A 102 -3.07 -28.17 -19.53
C ALA A 102 -1.81 -29.01 -19.36
N LEU A 103 -0.70 -28.39 -18.99
CA LEU A 103 0.58 -29.07 -18.76
C LEU A 103 0.48 -30.08 -17.60
N GLY A 104 -0.09 -29.66 -16.47
CA GLY A 104 -0.30 -30.51 -15.31
C GLY A 104 -1.24 -31.68 -15.58
N THR A 105 -2.29 -31.48 -16.38
CA THR A 105 -3.22 -32.56 -16.76
C THR A 105 -2.54 -33.58 -17.69
N GLY A 106 -1.73 -33.13 -18.66
CA GLY A 106 -0.97 -34.02 -19.54
C GLY A 106 0.04 -34.88 -18.77
N VAL A 107 0.81 -34.26 -17.86
CA VAL A 107 1.74 -34.98 -16.99
C VAL A 107 1.02 -35.96 -16.07
N LEU A 108 -0.10 -35.57 -15.45
CA LEU A 108 -0.88 -36.44 -14.58
C LEU A 108 -1.42 -37.68 -15.31
N VAL A 109 -2.02 -37.48 -16.48
CA VAL A 109 -2.56 -38.58 -17.30
C VAL A 109 -1.45 -39.56 -17.71
N SER A 110 -0.29 -39.02 -18.10
CA SER A 110 0.86 -39.84 -18.49
C SER A 110 1.49 -40.58 -17.31
N MET A 111 1.62 -39.96 -16.13
CA MET A 111 2.12 -40.62 -14.93
C MET A 111 1.21 -41.73 -14.43
N ILE A 112 -0.11 -41.54 -14.48
CA ILE A 112 -1.07 -42.61 -14.15
C ILE A 112 -0.88 -43.77 -15.13
N SER A 113 -0.76 -43.47 -16.42
CA SER A 113 -0.52 -44.48 -17.46
C SER A 113 0.78 -45.26 -17.20
N THR A 114 1.88 -44.56 -16.90
CA THR A 114 3.17 -45.16 -16.56
C THR A 114 3.08 -46.12 -15.37
N LEU A 115 2.44 -45.70 -14.28
CA LEU A 115 2.32 -46.52 -13.07
C LEU A 115 1.47 -47.78 -13.32
N VAL A 116 0.37 -47.64 -14.06
CA VAL A 116 -0.50 -48.78 -14.41
C VAL A 116 0.23 -49.73 -15.36
N SER A 117 0.90 -49.22 -16.39
CA SER A 117 1.69 -50.06 -17.31
C SER A 117 2.83 -50.78 -16.60
N TRP A 118 3.55 -50.12 -15.69
CA TRP A 118 4.60 -50.76 -14.91
C TRP A 118 4.04 -51.88 -14.01
N ALA A 119 2.95 -51.60 -13.29
CA ALA A 119 2.31 -52.59 -12.41
C ALA A 119 1.81 -53.81 -13.19
N VAL A 120 1.25 -53.62 -14.39
CA VAL A 120 0.79 -54.72 -15.24
C VAL A 120 1.96 -55.52 -15.82
N VAL A 121 3.02 -54.86 -16.29
CA VAL A 121 4.21 -55.54 -16.83
C VAL A 121 4.89 -56.41 -15.77
N VAL A 122 5.09 -55.87 -14.56
CA VAL A 122 5.75 -56.59 -13.46
C VAL A 122 4.87 -57.73 -12.92
N SER A 123 3.55 -57.60 -12.93
CA SER A 123 2.64 -58.64 -12.42
C SER A 123 2.33 -59.74 -13.43
N ALA A 124 2.30 -59.43 -14.73
CA ALA A 124 1.94 -60.38 -15.78
C ALA A 124 3.11 -61.25 -16.23
N GLU A 125 4.35 -60.74 -16.21
CA GLU A 125 5.54 -61.46 -16.68
C GLU A 125 6.73 -61.31 -15.71
N PRO A 126 6.89 -62.26 -14.76
CA PRO A 126 8.06 -62.30 -13.89
C PRO A 126 9.33 -62.49 -14.73
N GLY A 127 10.22 -61.48 -14.76
CA GLY A 127 11.43 -61.46 -15.58
C GLY A 127 11.39 -60.53 -16.81
N ALA A 128 10.27 -59.82 -17.05
CA ALA A 128 10.12 -58.85 -18.12
C ALA A 128 11.13 -57.69 -18.11
N THR A 129 11.85 -57.47 -17.01
CA THR A 129 12.90 -56.44 -16.90
C THR A 129 14.13 -56.75 -17.76
N LEU A 130 14.37 -58.03 -18.07
CA LEU A 130 15.38 -58.47 -19.05
C LEU A 130 15.07 -57.98 -20.47
N ALA A 131 13.79 -57.86 -20.84
CA ALA A 131 13.37 -57.37 -22.16
C ALA A 131 13.70 -55.88 -22.37
N PHE A 132 13.91 -55.14 -21.29
CA PHE A 132 14.32 -53.73 -21.32
C PHE A 132 15.83 -53.53 -21.08
N GLY A 133 16.60 -54.63 -20.94
CA GLY A 133 18.06 -54.62 -20.88
C GLY A 133 18.66 -53.89 -19.67
N ARG A 134 17.91 -53.76 -18.56
CA ARG A 134 18.33 -53.01 -17.36
C ARG A 134 17.89 -53.68 -16.06
N SER A 135 18.49 -53.27 -14.94
CA SER A 135 18.09 -53.71 -13.60
C SER A 135 16.67 -53.25 -13.23
N ASP A 136 15.99 -53.93 -12.31
CA ASP A 136 14.59 -53.63 -11.94
C ASP A 136 14.40 -52.15 -11.51
N ASP A 137 15.36 -51.59 -10.77
CA ASP A 137 15.35 -50.19 -10.32
C ASP A 137 15.51 -49.21 -11.50
N ASP A 138 16.35 -49.55 -12.48
CA ASP A 138 16.59 -48.72 -13.66
C ASP A 138 15.40 -48.74 -14.64
N VAL A 139 14.66 -49.84 -14.71
CA VAL A 139 13.46 -49.98 -15.56
C VAL A 139 12.32 -49.09 -15.04
N PHE A 140 12.12 -49.03 -13.72
CA PHE A 140 11.11 -48.12 -13.15
C PHE A 140 11.47 -46.65 -13.42
N ILE A 141 12.73 -46.27 -13.23
CA ILE A 141 13.23 -44.91 -13.54
C ILE A 141 13.00 -44.59 -15.01
N LEU A 142 13.29 -45.54 -15.91
CA LEU A 142 13.06 -45.40 -17.35
C LEU A 142 11.59 -45.11 -17.69
N PHE A 143 10.67 -45.87 -17.07
CA PHE A 143 9.22 -45.70 -17.27
C PHE A 143 8.75 -44.32 -16.81
N VAL A 144 9.23 -43.84 -15.66
CA VAL A 144 8.93 -42.50 -15.12
C VAL A 144 9.45 -41.39 -16.04
N ILE A 145 10.68 -41.53 -16.53
CA ILE A 145 11.31 -40.58 -17.46
C ILE A 145 10.48 -40.48 -18.76
N ASP A 146 10.12 -41.62 -19.35
CA ASP A 146 9.32 -41.67 -20.58
C ASP A 146 7.93 -41.07 -20.37
N GLY A 147 7.29 -41.39 -19.24
CA GLY A 147 6.00 -40.83 -18.88
C GLY A 147 6.04 -39.31 -18.71
N LEU A 148 7.12 -38.74 -18.17
CA LEU A 148 7.24 -37.29 -17.98
C LEU A 148 7.35 -36.55 -19.30
N VAL A 149 8.16 -37.09 -20.22
CA VAL A 149 8.34 -36.53 -21.56
C VAL A 149 7.05 -36.61 -22.35
N LEU A 150 6.41 -37.78 -22.37
CA LEU A 150 5.12 -37.97 -23.03
C LEU A 150 4.05 -37.07 -22.41
N GLY A 151 4.07 -36.89 -21.09
CA GLY A 151 3.15 -36.02 -20.36
C GLY A 151 3.32 -34.54 -20.68
N ALA A 152 4.56 -34.07 -20.86
CA ALA A 152 4.85 -32.71 -21.30
C ALA A 152 4.39 -32.46 -22.74
N LEU A 153 4.63 -33.41 -23.65
CA LEU A 153 4.15 -33.36 -25.04
C LEU A 153 2.62 -33.37 -25.12
N LEU A 154 1.97 -34.24 -24.35
CA LEU A 154 0.52 -34.32 -24.24
C LEU A 154 -0.06 -33.02 -23.66
N GLY A 155 0.58 -32.43 -22.65
CA GLY A 155 0.19 -31.15 -22.07
C GLY A 155 0.26 -29.98 -23.07
N LEU A 156 1.28 -29.99 -23.93
CA LEU A 156 1.43 -29.01 -25.01
C LEU A 156 0.37 -29.22 -26.11
N ALA A 157 0.06 -30.47 -26.46
CA ALA A 157 -1.02 -30.80 -27.39
C ALA A 157 -2.40 -30.38 -26.84
N ILE A 158 -2.68 -30.66 -25.56
CA ILE A 158 -3.91 -30.21 -24.88
C ILE A 158 -4.01 -28.67 -24.93
N ARG A 159 -2.91 -27.96 -24.68
CA ARG A 159 -2.85 -26.49 -24.80
C ARG A 159 -3.22 -26.04 -26.21
N LEU A 160 -2.58 -26.60 -27.23
CA LEU A 160 -2.81 -26.23 -28.64
C LEU A 160 -4.29 -26.42 -29.03
N VAL A 161 -4.89 -27.54 -28.66
CA VAL A 161 -6.31 -27.82 -28.95
C VAL A 161 -7.27 -26.91 -28.18
N HIS A 162 -6.88 -26.41 -27.01
CA HIS A 162 -7.72 -25.53 -26.19
C HIS A 162 -7.54 -24.04 -26.49
N ILE A 163 -6.50 -23.66 -27.24
CA ILE A 163 -6.27 -22.32 -27.79
C ILE A 163 -6.61 -22.39 -29.29
N GLY A 164 -7.89 -22.31 -29.63
CA GLY A 164 -8.27 -22.14 -31.03
C GLY A 164 -7.64 -20.85 -31.57
N ALA A 165 -7.00 -20.94 -32.74
CA ALA A 165 -6.52 -19.81 -33.51
C ALA A 165 -7.66 -18.80 -33.76
N GLY A 166 -7.63 -17.67 -33.07
CA GLY A 166 -8.34 -16.47 -33.54
C GLY A 166 -7.55 -15.84 -34.69
N PRO A 167 -8.20 -15.17 -35.65
CA PRO A 167 -7.50 -14.53 -36.76
C PRO A 167 -6.45 -13.54 -36.24
N PRO A 168 -5.29 -13.37 -36.92
CA PRO A 168 -4.34 -12.33 -36.58
C PRO A 168 -4.95 -10.99 -37.02
N GLY A 169 -5.53 -10.25 -36.08
CA GLY A 169 -6.21 -9.01 -36.40
C GLY A 169 -6.53 -8.16 -35.19
N GLN A 170 -5.86 -7.00 -35.13
CA GLN A 170 -6.16 -5.82 -34.32
C GLN A 170 -5.76 -5.85 -32.84
N VAL A 171 -4.46 -5.77 -32.61
CA VAL A 171 -3.98 -4.78 -31.63
C VAL A 171 -4.15 -3.42 -32.32
N ALA A 172 -5.25 -2.74 -32.05
CA ALA A 172 -5.28 -1.29 -32.23
C ALA A 172 -4.36 -0.70 -31.14
N PRO A 173 -3.27 0.00 -31.50
CA PRO A 173 -2.65 0.89 -30.55
C PRO A 173 -3.66 2.00 -30.27
N SER A 174 -4.04 2.18 -29.00
CA SER A 174 -4.71 3.40 -28.58
C SER A 174 -3.81 4.56 -29.01
N PRO A 175 -4.26 5.48 -29.88
CA PRO A 175 -3.44 6.62 -30.25
C PRO A 175 -3.24 7.45 -28.98
N ALA A 176 -1.97 7.72 -28.68
CA ALA A 176 -1.59 8.80 -27.80
C ALA A 176 -2.26 10.07 -28.33
N ALA A 177 -3.10 10.69 -27.50
CA ALA A 177 -3.59 12.03 -27.78
C ALA A 177 -2.39 12.99 -27.75
N PRO A 178 -2.22 13.85 -28.77
CA PRO A 178 -1.27 14.95 -28.72
C PRO A 178 -1.78 16.02 -27.76
N GLY A 179 -0.85 16.78 -27.18
CA GLY A 179 -1.13 17.88 -26.27
C GLY A 179 -2.09 18.91 -26.87
N GLY A 180 -2.94 19.44 -26.00
CA GLY A 180 -3.87 20.53 -26.27
C GLY A 180 -4.74 20.81 -25.04
N ASP A 181 -4.41 21.92 -24.37
CA ASP A 181 -5.23 22.78 -23.51
C ASP A 181 -6.24 22.14 -22.55
N ALA A 182 -5.87 22.17 -21.26
CA ALA A 182 -6.76 21.88 -20.15
C ALA A 182 -7.85 22.96 -20.00
N PRO A 183 -9.14 22.59 -20.03
CA PRO A 183 -10.17 23.38 -19.38
C PRO A 183 -10.16 23.08 -17.88
N VAL A 184 -10.06 24.13 -17.09
CA VAL A 184 -10.29 24.14 -15.65
C VAL A 184 -11.78 23.89 -15.37
N ALA A 185 -12.06 23.16 -14.27
CA ALA A 185 -13.33 22.92 -13.57
C ALA A 185 -14.14 21.66 -13.99
N ASP A 186 -14.19 20.66 -13.12
CA ASP A 186 -15.21 20.57 -12.05
C ASP A 186 -14.77 19.51 -11.01
N ASP A 187 -14.45 19.94 -9.79
CA ASP A 187 -14.01 19.08 -8.68
C ASP A 187 -15.22 18.38 -8.04
N THR A 188 -15.84 17.45 -8.77
CA THR A 188 -16.66 16.41 -8.14
C THR A 188 -15.77 15.19 -7.89
N PRO A 189 -15.45 14.84 -6.63
CA PRO A 189 -14.67 13.65 -6.36
C PRO A 189 -15.43 12.42 -6.85
N ALA A 190 -14.78 11.62 -7.69
CA ALA A 190 -15.34 10.43 -8.32
C ALA A 190 -15.99 9.51 -7.29
N VAL A 191 -17.32 9.42 -7.32
CA VAL A 191 -18.10 8.43 -6.58
C VAL A 191 -17.96 7.09 -7.33
N GLY A 192 -16.88 6.36 -7.04
CA GLY A 192 -16.56 5.10 -7.68
C GLY A 192 -16.12 4.03 -6.69
N HIS A 193 -16.90 2.95 -6.61
CA HIS A 193 -16.61 1.61 -6.06
C HIS A 193 -17.15 1.27 -4.65
N THR A 194 -18.15 0.36 -4.66
CA THR A 194 -18.55 -0.59 -3.60
C THR A 194 -18.08 -0.21 -2.19
N ALA A 195 -18.83 0.67 -1.54
CA ALA A 195 -18.50 1.17 -0.22
C ALA A 195 -18.63 0.06 0.83
N GLN A 196 -17.49 -0.52 1.25
CA GLN A 196 -17.44 -1.23 2.52
C GLN A 196 -17.83 -0.27 3.66
N PRO A 197 -18.64 -0.66 4.64
CA PRO A 197 -18.97 0.22 5.76
C PRO A 197 -17.68 0.61 6.50
N VAL A 198 -17.40 1.91 6.58
CA VAL A 198 -16.33 2.49 7.39
C VAL A 198 -16.99 3.07 8.63
N ALA A 199 -16.60 2.61 9.81
CA ALA A 199 -16.95 3.30 11.04
C ALA A 199 -16.12 4.59 11.08
N THR A 200 -16.78 5.74 11.20
CA THR A 200 -16.09 7.02 11.40
C THR A 200 -15.70 7.23 12.85
N GLY A 201 -14.72 8.11 13.07
CA GLY A 201 -14.38 8.60 14.40
C GLY A 201 -15.61 9.22 15.09
N LYS A 202 -15.79 8.87 16.36
CA LYS A 202 -16.90 9.36 17.20
C LYS A 202 -16.38 10.05 18.45
N GLU A 203 -15.28 9.56 19.02
CA GLU A 203 -14.73 10.04 20.28
C GLU A 203 -13.37 10.71 20.06
N PRO A 204 -13.03 11.76 20.84
CA PRO A 204 -11.70 12.36 20.81
C PRO A 204 -10.61 11.29 20.98
N GLY A 205 -9.57 11.34 20.15
CA GLY A 205 -8.47 10.37 20.19
C GLY A 205 -8.65 9.12 19.32
N ASP A 206 -9.78 8.96 18.62
CA ASP A 206 -9.99 7.87 17.65
C ASP A 206 -8.91 7.87 16.55
N VAL A 207 -8.49 9.04 16.08
CA VAL A 207 -7.41 9.12 15.09
C VAL A 207 -6.07 8.64 15.64
N THR A 208 -5.72 9.01 16.87
CA THR A 208 -4.53 8.48 17.55
C THR A 208 -4.56 6.95 17.57
N ARG A 209 -5.72 6.38 17.91
CA ARG A 209 -5.95 4.93 17.93
C ARG A 209 -5.81 4.29 16.55
N TYR A 210 -6.34 4.90 15.49
CA TYR A 210 -6.16 4.42 14.12
C TYR A 210 -4.70 4.44 13.69
N LEU A 211 -3.94 5.48 14.03
CA LEU A 211 -2.51 5.55 13.72
C LEU A 211 -1.69 4.54 14.54
N CYS A 212 -2.06 4.29 15.80
CA CYS A 212 -1.47 3.23 16.63
C CYS A 212 -1.76 1.83 16.05
N ALA A 213 -2.97 1.60 15.54
CA ALA A 213 -3.31 0.37 14.83
C ALA A 213 -2.55 0.24 13.50
N ALA A 214 -2.46 1.35 12.74
CA ALA A 214 -1.72 1.42 11.49
C ALA A 214 -0.24 1.07 11.67
N ALA A 215 0.36 1.41 12.81
CA ALA A 215 1.73 1.03 13.13
C ALA A 215 1.97 -0.50 13.04
N TYR A 216 0.98 -1.34 13.35
CA TYR A 216 1.11 -2.80 13.26
C TYR A 216 0.67 -3.36 11.90
N THR A 217 -0.22 -2.67 11.18
CA THR A 217 -0.78 -3.17 9.91
C THR A 217 -0.05 -2.65 8.67
N ASP A 218 0.58 -1.49 8.75
CA ASP A 218 1.35 -0.84 7.67
C ASP A 218 2.82 -0.67 8.11
N PRO A 219 3.71 -1.61 7.72
CA PRO A 219 5.13 -1.52 8.04
C PRO A 219 5.83 -0.29 7.44
N VAL A 220 5.31 0.27 6.33
CA VAL A 220 5.88 1.46 5.70
C VAL A 220 5.56 2.69 6.54
N PHE A 221 4.33 2.79 7.04
CA PHE A 221 3.94 3.85 7.98
C PHE A 221 4.80 3.80 9.26
N ALA A 222 4.90 2.65 9.92
CA ALA A 222 5.72 2.51 11.13
C ALA A 222 7.19 2.87 10.87
N ARG A 223 7.74 2.45 9.72
CA ARG A 223 9.10 2.82 9.32
C ARG A 223 9.25 4.33 9.12
N ARG A 224 8.30 4.99 8.45
CA ARG A 224 8.31 6.45 8.24
C ARG A 224 8.23 7.22 9.55
N VAL A 225 7.40 6.80 10.50
CA VAL A 225 7.35 7.40 11.85
C VAL A 225 8.70 7.29 12.55
N VAL A 226 9.29 6.09 12.56
CA VAL A 226 10.54 5.87 13.30
C VAL A 226 11.75 6.51 12.61
N GLU A 227 11.87 6.45 11.28
CA GLU A 227 13.00 7.04 10.56
C GLU A 227 12.85 8.55 10.35
N GLY A 228 11.63 9.03 10.09
CA GLY A 228 11.34 10.42 9.76
C GLY A 228 11.16 11.33 10.96
N VAL A 229 10.60 10.84 12.07
CA VAL A 229 10.37 11.66 13.28
C VAL A 229 11.37 11.32 14.39
N LEU A 230 11.56 10.04 14.69
CA LEU A 230 12.50 9.62 15.75
C LEU A 230 13.96 9.53 15.28
N GLY A 231 14.17 9.37 13.97
CA GLY A 231 15.50 9.21 13.37
C GLY A 231 16.22 10.54 13.17
N ASP A 232 15.47 11.60 12.88
CA ASP A 232 15.97 12.97 12.73
C ASP A 232 16.18 13.62 14.11
N ARG A 233 17.44 13.91 14.45
CA ARG A 233 17.82 14.51 15.74
C ARG A 233 17.86 16.03 15.73
N LEU A 234 18.08 16.65 14.57
CA LEU A 234 18.30 18.10 14.44
C LEU A 234 17.06 18.82 13.91
N GLY A 235 16.23 18.14 13.13
CA GLY A 235 15.01 18.72 12.59
C GLY A 235 13.95 19.01 13.66
N ALA A 236 13.12 20.00 13.38
CA ALA A 236 11.90 20.26 14.13
C ALA A 236 10.87 19.17 13.86
N ILE A 237 9.91 19.07 14.78
CA ILE A 237 8.81 18.11 14.71
C ILE A 237 7.57 18.88 14.24
N ALA A 238 6.92 18.38 13.19
CA ALA A 238 5.68 18.98 12.70
C ALA A 238 4.55 18.74 13.72
N VAL A 239 3.67 19.74 13.87
CA VAL A 239 2.47 19.62 14.69
C VAL A 239 1.50 18.62 14.05
N SER A 240 0.68 17.96 14.86
CA SER A 240 -0.38 17.06 14.40
C SER A 240 -1.66 17.30 15.20
N PRO A 241 -2.46 18.31 14.83
CA PRO A 241 -3.69 18.66 15.53
C PRO A 241 -4.63 17.45 15.66
N GLY A 242 -5.23 17.30 16.84
CA GLY A 242 -6.16 16.20 17.13
C GLY A 242 -5.53 14.81 17.26
N VAL A 243 -4.19 14.72 17.30
CA VAL A 243 -3.46 13.45 17.42
C VAL A 243 -2.39 13.52 18.51
N ASP A 244 -2.30 12.47 19.31
CA ASP A 244 -1.16 12.26 20.18
C ASP A 244 -0.07 11.43 19.48
N LEU A 245 1.07 12.05 19.17
CA LEU A 245 2.17 11.40 18.47
C LEU A 245 3.02 10.50 19.37
N VAL A 246 3.02 10.71 20.69
CA VAL A 246 3.79 9.88 21.63
C VAL A 246 3.37 8.41 21.61
N PRO A 247 2.08 8.03 21.77
CA PRO A 247 1.65 6.64 21.67
C PRO A 247 1.89 6.09 20.27
N VAL A 248 1.65 6.88 19.21
CA VAL A 248 1.90 6.46 17.81
C VAL A 248 3.38 6.10 17.59
N ALA A 249 4.30 6.92 18.11
CA ALA A 249 5.73 6.67 18.03
C ALA A 249 6.15 5.40 18.79
N ARG A 250 5.59 5.18 19.98
CA ARG A 250 5.87 3.98 20.80
C ARG A 250 5.31 2.69 20.19
N HIS A 251 4.09 2.72 19.65
CA HIS A 251 3.53 1.61 18.90
C HIS A 251 4.32 1.32 17.62
N SER A 252 4.80 2.37 16.92
CA SER A 252 5.65 2.22 15.73
C SER A 252 7.00 1.58 16.05
N LEU A 253 7.64 1.95 17.16
CA LEU A 253 8.86 1.28 17.63
C LEU A 253 8.61 -0.19 17.98
N THR A 254 7.50 -0.47 18.67
CA THR A 254 7.11 -1.83 19.05
C THR A 254 6.87 -2.70 17.83
N ALA A 255 6.10 -2.21 16.86
CA ALA A 255 5.86 -2.89 15.58
C ALA A 255 7.17 -3.16 14.82
N ARG A 256 8.09 -2.18 14.77
CA ARG A 256 9.39 -2.36 14.13
C ARG A 256 10.23 -3.47 14.79
N ARG A 257 10.19 -3.61 16.12
CA ARG A 257 10.87 -4.71 16.82
C ARG A 257 10.26 -6.07 16.45
N LEU A 258 8.94 -6.19 16.46
CA LEU A 258 8.23 -7.42 16.09
C LEU A 258 8.57 -7.85 14.66
N HIS A 259 8.53 -6.91 13.71
CA HIS A 259 8.87 -7.21 12.31
C HIS A 259 10.32 -7.64 12.14
N ARG A 260 11.27 -7.03 12.86
CA ARG A 260 12.69 -7.43 12.84
C ARG A 260 12.91 -8.81 13.43
N GLU A 261 12.27 -9.11 14.56
CA GLU A 261 12.35 -10.43 15.18
C GLU A 261 11.78 -11.51 14.25
N ARG A 262 10.62 -11.25 13.64
CA ARG A 262 10.07 -12.12 12.61
C ARG A 262 11.03 -12.29 11.43
N ASN A 263 11.56 -11.20 10.89
CA ASN A 263 12.47 -11.26 9.73
C ASN A 263 13.71 -12.10 10.04
N ARG A 264 14.27 -12.02 11.27
CA ARG A 264 15.37 -12.88 11.73
C ARG A 264 14.97 -14.35 11.81
N LYS A 265 13.79 -14.66 12.35
CA LYS A 265 13.27 -16.04 12.39
C LYS A 265 13.01 -16.59 10.98
N LEU A 266 12.49 -15.78 10.08
CA LEU A 266 12.30 -16.13 8.66
C LEU A 266 13.63 -16.30 7.93
N LEU A 267 14.65 -15.50 8.25
CA LEU A 267 15.99 -15.66 7.71
C LEU A 267 16.61 -16.98 8.16
N ALA A 268 16.41 -17.39 9.42
CA ALA A 268 16.86 -18.70 9.89
C ALA A 268 16.16 -19.84 9.14
N ALA A 269 14.84 -19.74 8.90
CA ALA A 269 14.10 -20.70 8.09
C ALA A 269 14.57 -20.72 6.61
N TYR A 270 14.86 -19.55 6.03
CA TYR A 270 15.42 -19.43 4.70
C TYR A 270 16.81 -20.09 4.62
N GLY A 271 17.68 -19.80 5.59
CA GLY A 271 19.02 -20.38 5.70
C GLY A 271 18.99 -21.89 5.85
N LEU A 272 18.03 -22.43 6.60
CA LEU A 272 17.82 -23.88 6.70
C LEU A 272 17.54 -24.51 5.34
N VAL A 273 16.64 -23.96 4.53
CA VAL A 273 16.36 -24.50 3.19
C VAL A 273 17.57 -24.31 2.27
N ALA A 274 18.18 -23.12 2.29
CA ALA A 274 19.33 -22.80 1.44
C ALA A 274 20.55 -23.68 1.72
N LEU A 275 20.77 -24.09 2.97
CA LEU A 275 21.87 -24.95 3.37
C LEU A 275 21.77 -26.37 2.77
N PHE A 276 20.55 -26.88 2.59
CA PHE A 276 20.32 -28.23 2.08
C PHE A 276 20.05 -28.27 0.57
N GLY A 277 19.72 -27.15 -0.06
CA GLY A 277 19.54 -27.06 -1.51
C GLY A 277 18.96 -25.71 -1.92
N PRO A 278 19.78 -24.74 -2.35
CA PRO A 278 19.33 -23.39 -2.71
C PRO A 278 18.17 -23.35 -3.73
N LEU A 279 18.15 -24.21 -4.74
CA LEU A 279 17.05 -24.22 -5.72
C LEU A 279 15.69 -24.62 -5.11
N TRP A 280 15.69 -25.36 -4.01
CA TRP A 280 14.47 -25.74 -3.31
C TRP A 280 13.80 -24.57 -2.58
N LEU A 281 14.44 -23.40 -2.49
CA LEU A 281 13.80 -22.16 -2.06
C LEU A 281 12.66 -21.74 -3.00
N LEU A 282 12.75 -22.05 -4.30
CA LEU A 282 11.66 -21.82 -5.25
C LEU A 282 10.44 -22.65 -4.88
N TYR A 283 10.67 -23.90 -4.48
CA TYR A 283 9.65 -24.81 -4.02
C TYR A 283 9.05 -24.35 -2.67
N ALA A 284 9.89 -23.92 -1.71
CA ALA A 284 9.45 -23.33 -0.44
C ALA A 284 8.68 -22.00 -0.59
N TRP A 285 8.99 -21.21 -1.63
CA TRP A 285 8.23 -20.00 -1.98
C TRP A 285 6.86 -20.35 -2.56
N MET A 286 6.80 -21.33 -3.46
CA MET A 286 5.61 -21.69 -4.22
C MET A 286 4.56 -22.46 -3.39
N VAL A 287 4.99 -23.46 -2.61
CA VAL A 287 4.10 -24.42 -1.93
C VAL A 287 3.07 -23.74 -0.99
N PRO A 288 3.45 -22.82 -0.08
CA PRO A 288 2.49 -22.16 0.81
C PRO A 288 1.50 -21.28 0.04
N GLY A 289 1.95 -20.63 -1.04
CA GLY A 289 1.10 -19.80 -1.90
C GLY A 289 0.01 -20.63 -2.60
N LEU A 290 0.40 -21.79 -3.14
CA LEU A 290 -0.53 -22.73 -3.80
C LEU A 290 -1.51 -23.34 -2.80
N LEU A 291 -1.03 -23.82 -1.65
CA LEU A 291 -1.91 -24.33 -0.58
C LEU A 291 -2.88 -23.25 -0.08
N GLY A 292 -2.39 -22.01 0.07
CA GLY A 292 -3.20 -20.86 0.43
C GLY A 292 -4.29 -20.57 -0.62
N SER A 293 -3.99 -20.68 -1.91
CA SER A 293 -4.97 -20.44 -2.99
C SER A 293 -6.11 -21.48 -3.03
N VAL A 294 -5.80 -22.76 -2.78
CA VAL A 294 -6.80 -23.84 -2.75
C VAL A 294 -7.65 -23.76 -1.48
N SER A 295 -7.05 -23.34 -0.37
CA SER A 295 -7.76 -23.05 0.88
C SER A 295 -8.83 -21.95 0.70
N THR A 296 -8.75 -21.15 -0.37
CA THR A 296 -9.67 -20.05 -0.68
C THR A 296 -10.70 -20.36 -1.76
N SER A 297 -10.99 -21.64 -2.04
CA SER A 297 -11.95 -22.08 -3.07
C SER A 297 -13.21 -21.20 -3.16
N ALA A 298 -13.32 -20.50 -4.31
CA ALA A 298 -14.42 -19.76 -4.96
C ALA A 298 -15.80 -19.57 -4.27
N ALA A 299 -15.83 -19.32 -2.97
CA ALA A 299 -16.97 -18.73 -2.28
C ALA A 299 -16.57 -17.29 -1.90
N LYS A 300 -17.10 -16.34 -2.67
CA LYS A 300 -17.19 -14.88 -2.44
C LYS A 300 -16.30 -14.34 -1.31
N TYR A 301 -15.29 -13.57 -1.71
CA TYR A 301 -14.54 -12.57 -0.93
C TYR A 301 -14.83 -12.52 0.59
N LEU A 302 -13.85 -12.95 1.38
CA LEU A 302 -13.82 -12.81 2.83
C LEU A 302 -13.75 -11.33 3.25
N PRO A 303 -14.68 -10.81 4.06
CA PRO A 303 -14.48 -9.57 4.79
C PRO A 303 -13.90 -9.88 6.18
N ARG A 304 -12.66 -9.41 6.44
CA ARG A 304 -12.32 -8.81 7.75
C ARG A 304 -13.49 -7.86 8.05
N ARG A 305 -14.45 -8.18 8.95
CA ARG A 305 -15.65 -7.39 9.41
C ARG A 305 -16.92 -8.24 9.63
N GLY A 306 -17.02 -8.98 10.74
CA GLY A 306 -18.28 -9.48 11.35
C GLY A 306 -19.26 -10.37 10.54
N ARG A 307 -19.17 -11.71 10.74
CA ARG A 307 -20.07 -12.84 10.29
C ARG A 307 -19.74 -13.43 8.89
N HIS A 308 -19.84 -14.72 8.53
CA HIS A 308 -20.00 -16.07 9.15
C HIS A 308 -19.02 -17.03 8.41
N VAL A 309 -18.63 -18.15 9.02
CA VAL A 309 -17.57 -19.07 8.53
C VAL A 309 -18.17 -20.31 7.84
N PRO A 310 -17.86 -20.62 6.56
CA PRO A 310 -17.95 -21.98 6.04
C PRO A 310 -16.62 -22.72 6.25
N GLN A 311 -16.70 -24.01 6.58
CA GLN A 311 -15.56 -24.89 6.84
C GLN A 311 -14.67 -24.99 5.61
N ALA A 312 -13.35 -24.82 5.80
CA ALA A 312 -12.37 -25.23 4.80
C ALA A 312 -12.65 -26.70 4.46
N ALA A 313 -12.91 -27.00 3.18
CA ALA A 313 -12.95 -28.38 2.73
C ALA A 313 -11.54 -28.95 2.95
N PHE A 314 -11.36 -29.71 4.04
CA PHE A 314 -10.09 -30.32 4.42
C PHE A 314 -9.53 -31.19 3.27
N TRP A 315 -10.42 -31.84 2.53
CA TRP A 315 -10.11 -32.73 1.42
C TRP A 315 -9.34 -32.09 0.26
N PRO A 316 -9.76 -30.97 -0.37
CA PRO A 316 -8.97 -30.33 -1.43
C PRO A 316 -7.62 -29.79 -0.94
N LEU A 317 -7.52 -29.35 0.31
CA LEU A 317 -6.25 -28.91 0.88
C LEU A 317 -5.30 -30.07 1.12
N ALA A 318 -5.79 -31.19 1.68
CA ALA A 318 -5.04 -32.41 1.87
C ALA A 318 -4.61 -33.03 0.52
N ALA A 319 -5.50 -33.04 -0.48
CA ALA A 319 -5.18 -33.51 -1.83
C ALA A 319 -4.10 -32.65 -2.48
N MET A 320 -4.21 -31.31 -2.42
CA MET A 320 -3.18 -30.42 -2.96
C MET A 320 -1.84 -30.60 -2.23
N ALA A 321 -1.85 -30.73 -0.90
CA ALA A 321 -0.64 -30.99 -0.13
C ALA A 321 0.03 -32.32 -0.53
N PHE A 322 -0.77 -33.36 -0.74
CA PHE A 322 -0.29 -34.66 -1.22
C PHE A 322 0.34 -34.55 -2.61
N PHE A 323 -0.33 -33.89 -3.56
CA PHE A 323 0.22 -33.70 -4.92
C PHE A 323 1.50 -32.87 -4.92
N LEU A 324 1.56 -31.81 -4.11
CA LEU A 324 2.78 -31.02 -3.96
C LEU A 324 3.89 -31.90 -3.40
N LEU A 325 3.66 -32.62 -2.30
CA LEU A 325 4.65 -33.52 -1.70
C LEU A 325 5.16 -34.55 -2.72
N ALA A 326 4.26 -35.23 -3.44
CA ALA A 326 4.62 -36.19 -4.48
C ALA A 326 5.44 -35.55 -5.60
N ALA A 327 5.07 -34.34 -6.04
CA ALA A 327 5.85 -33.59 -7.02
C ALA A 327 7.24 -33.21 -6.48
N GLY A 328 7.36 -32.89 -5.19
CA GLY A 328 8.65 -32.63 -4.53
C GLY A 328 9.54 -33.88 -4.51
N VAL A 329 9.00 -35.02 -4.08
CA VAL A 329 9.72 -36.33 -4.10
C VAL A 329 10.16 -36.67 -5.51
N LEU A 330 9.25 -36.58 -6.49
CA LEU A 330 9.56 -36.84 -7.90
C LEU A 330 10.66 -35.91 -8.43
N THR A 331 10.60 -34.62 -8.11
CA THR A 331 11.63 -33.66 -8.47
C THR A 331 12.98 -34.05 -7.87
N GLY A 332 13.02 -34.45 -6.60
CA GLY A 332 14.23 -34.94 -5.92
C GLY A 332 14.85 -36.16 -6.61
N VAL A 333 14.02 -37.16 -6.94
CA VAL A 333 14.46 -38.38 -7.65
C VAL A 333 15.00 -38.03 -9.03
N VAL A 334 14.31 -37.20 -9.80
CA VAL A 334 14.77 -36.79 -11.14
C VAL A 334 16.08 -36.00 -11.08
N LEU A 335 16.21 -35.07 -10.12
CA LEU A 335 17.45 -34.30 -9.94
C LEU A 335 18.62 -35.18 -9.48
N SER A 336 18.35 -36.27 -8.77
CA SER A 336 19.37 -37.24 -8.34
C SER A 336 19.95 -38.10 -9.46
N ALA A 337 19.20 -38.27 -10.55
CA ALA A 337 19.63 -39.02 -11.72
C ALA A 337 20.56 -38.22 -12.66
N LEU A 338 20.74 -36.91 -12.41
CA LEU A 338 21.60 -36.05 -13.23
C LEU A 338 23.08 -36.31 -12.89
N PRO A 339 23.95 -36.55 -13.89
CA PRO A 339 25.38 -36.82 -13.68
C PRO A 339 26.14 -35.53 -13.41
N LEU A 340 25.90 -34.90 -12.25
CA LEU A 340 26.48 -33.62 -11.86
C LEU A 340 27.54 -33.78 -10.77
N PRO A 341 28.59 -32.94 -10.77
CA PRO A 341 29.58 -32.92 -9.70
C PRO A 341 28.95 -32.50 -8.37
N GLY A 342 29.53 -32.93 -7.25
CA GLY A 342 28.93 -32.82 -5.90
C GLY A 342 28.44 -31.42 -5.51
N VAL A 343 29.15 -30.35 -5.89
CA VAL A 343 28.72 -28.96 -5.61
C VAL A 343 27.45 -28.58 -6.38
N LEU A 344 27.36 -28.96 -7.66
CA LEU A 344 26.17 -28.71 -8.47
C LEU A 344 25.01 -29.60 -8.03
N LEU A 345 25.29 -30.85 -7.64
CA LEU A 345 24.30 -31.78 -7.09
C LEU A 345 23.73 -31.27 -5.74
N TRP A 346 24.56 -30.67 -4.88
CA TRP A 346 24.12 -29.99 -3.67
C TRP A 346 23.29 -28.74 -3.99
N LEU A 347 23.72 -27.91 -4.95
CA LEU A 347 23.03 -26.68 -5.34
C LEU A 347 21.58 -26.95 -5.79
N ILE A 348 21.39 -28.01 -6.57
CA ILE A 348 20.06 -28.45 -7.01
C ILE A 348 19.34 -29.32 -5.98
N GLY A 349 20.03 -29.78 -4.93
CA GLY A 349 19.47 -30.69 -3.93
C GLY A 349 19.12 -32.08 -4.48
N GLY A 350 19.93 -32.60 -5.41
CA GLY A 350 19.73 -33.93 -6.02
C GLY A 350 20.37 -35.07 -5.21
N TYR A 351 21.07 -34.80 -4.11
CA TYR A 351 21.70 -35.86 -3.30
C TYR A 351 20.66 -36.56 -2.41
N GLY A 352 20.90 -37.84 -2.09
CA GLY A 352 20.00 -38.64 -1.24
C GLY A 352 18.56 -38.67 -1.77
N TYR A 353 18.39 -38.77 -3.09
CA TYR A 353 17.10 -38.73 -3.79
C TYR A 353 16.27 -37.46 -3.53
N GLY A 354 16.92 -36.36 -3.13
CA GLY A 354 16.28 -35.11 -2.75
C GLY A 354 15.49 -35.16 -1.44
N PHE A 355 15.63 -36.22 -0.65
CA PHE A 355 14.98 -36.33 0.66
C PHE A 355 15.47 -35.26 1.65
N PRO A 356 16.78 -35.02 1.82
CA PRO A 356 17.26 -33.97 2.73
C PRO A 356 16.75 -32.56 2.40
N PRO A 357 16.80 -32.04 1.15
CA PRO A 357 16.25 -30.73 0.84
C PRO A 357 14.71 -30.70 0.94
N LEU A 358 13.99 -31.78 0.61
CA LEU A 358 12.54 -31.83 0.80
C LEU A 358 12.15 -31.73 2.29
N LEU A 359 12.88 -32.41 3.18
CA LEU A 359 12.69 -32.32 4.63
C LEU A 359 13.04 -30.91 5.13
N ALA A 360 14.11 -30.30 4.61
CA ALA A 360 14.48 -28.92 4.93
C ALA A 360 13.39 -27.93 4.47
N VAL A 361 12.78 -28.12 3.29
CA VAL A 361 11.63 -27.31 2.85
C VAL A 361 10.43 -27.50 3.77
N ALA A 362 10.09 -28.74 4.16
CA ALA A 362 8.98 -28.99 5.06
C ALA A 362 9.19 -28.31 6.43
N ALA A 363 10.37 -28.48 7.02
CA ALA A 363 10.75 -27.87 8.29
C ALA A 363 10.82 -26.33 8.20
N GLY A 364 11.50 -25.79 7.18
CA GLY A 364 11.65 -24.36 6.95
C GLY A 364 10.29 -23.69 6.69
N THR A 365 9.42 -24.31 5.90
CA THR A 365 8.06 -23.84 5.65
C THR A 365 7.20 -23.91 6.90
N ALA A 366 7.30 -24.97 7.70
CA ALA A 366 6.57 -25.08 8.96
C ALA A 366 7.02 -24.03 9.98
N LEU A 367 8.33 -23.77 10.09
CA LEU A 367 8.88 -22.70 10.92
C LEU A 367 8.41 -21.32 10.42
N ALA A 368 8.45 -21.08 9.11
CA ALA A 368 7.99 -19.82 8.51
C ALA A 368 6.47 -19.60 8.71
N LEU A 369 5.67 -20.65 8.55
CA LEU A 369 4.24 -20.59 8.79
C LEU A 369 3.95 -20.33 10.27
N ARG A 370 4.66 -21.00 11.18
CA ARG A 370 4.54 -20.78 12.62
C ARG A 370 4.89 -19.34 13.00
N THR A 371 5.95 -18.77 12.44
CA THR A 371 6.38 -17.39 12.76
C THR A 371 5.38 -16.37 12.24
N VAL A 372 4.87 -16.53 11.01
CA VAL A 372 3.82 -15.67 10.44
C VAL A 372 2.52 -15.79 11.22
N LEU A 373 2.11 -17.01 11.59
CA LEU A 373 0.90 -17.23 12.40
C LEU A 373 0.99 -16.62 13.79
N HIS A 374 2.13 -16.76 14.46
CA HIS A 374 2.36 -16.14 15.77
C HIS A 374 2.31 -14.62 15.66
N GLU A 375 2.99 -14.03 14.68
CA GLU A 375 2.93 -12.58 14.47
C GLU A 375 1.50 -12.12 14.18
N GLU A 376 0.78 -12.78 13.28
CA GLU A 376 -0.60 -12.42 12.96
C GLU A 376 -1.54 -12.54 14.15
N ALA A 377 -1.38 -13.59 14.97
CA ALA A 377 -2.15 -13.77 16.19
C ALA A 377 -1.80 -12.71 17.25
N ASP A 378 -0.52 -12.36 17.39
CA ASP A 378 -0.06 -11.36 18.35
C ASP A 378 -0.49 -9.94 17.93
N ILE A 379 -0.50 -9.63 16.63
CA ILE A 379 -1.03 -8.36 16.11
C ILE A 379 -2.55 -8.32 16.31
N ASP A 380 -3.27 -9.38 15.96
CA ASP A 380 -4.73 -9.47 16.13
C ASP A 380 -5.12 -9.33 17.61
N ALA A 381 -4.38 -9.97 18.53
CA ALA A 381 -4.59 -9.85 19.97
C ALA A 381 -4.38 -8.41 20.47
N ARG A 382 -3.35 -7.69 20.00
CA ARG A 382 -3.13 -6.27 20.35
C ARG A 382 -4.21 -5.36 19.79
N LEU A 383 -4.59 -5.56 18.53
CA LEU A 383 -5.63 -4.78 17.89
C LEU A 383 -6.97 -4.92 18.62
N ARG A 384 -7.32 -6.14 19.05
CA ARG A 384 -8.55 -6.40 19.81
C ARG A 384 -8.45 -6.00 21.28
N GLY A 385 -7.31 -6.23 21.93
CA GLY A 385 -7.17 -6.08 23.37
C GLY A 385 -6.87 -4.66 23.84
N ALA A 386 -6.18 -3.85 23.01
CA ALA A 386 -5.69 -2.54 23.43
C ALA A 386 -5.99 -1.39 22.44
N LEU A 387 -6.43 -1.68 21.20
CA LEU A 387 -6.60 -0.66 20.15
C LEU A 387 -8.03 -0.57 19.62
N ARG A 388 -8.97 -1.35 20.17
CA ARG A 388 -10.40 -1.09 19.97
C ARG A 388 -10.80 0.14 20.76
N ARG A 389 -11.86 0.83 20.31
CA ARG A 389 -12.37 2.03 20.99
C ARG A 389 -12.65 1.80 22.48
N ASP A 390 -13.27 0.67 22.83
CA ASP A 390 -13.67 0.31 24.19
C ASP A 390 -12.51 -0.01 25.14
N ALA A 391 -11.32 -0.29 24.61
CA ALA A 391 -10.16 -0.72 25.39
C ALA A 391 -8.92 0.17 25.19
N PHE A 392 -9.01 1.20 24.35
CA PHE A 392 -7.90 2.07 24.04
C PHE A 392 -7.67 3.07 25.15
N ASP A 393 -6.47 3.01 25.71
CA ASP A 393 -5.97 3.98 26.66
C ASP A 393 -4.69 4.60 26.06
N PRO A 394 -4.67 5.92 25.76
CA PRO A 394 -3.51 6.59 25.17
C PRO A 394 -2.30 6.62 26.10
N ASP A 395 -2.52 6.56 27.42
CA ASP A 395 -1.45 6.55 28.42
C ASP A 395 -0.95 5.13 28.71
N ALA A 396 -1.76 4.10 28.41
CA ALA A 396 -1.37 2.70 28.51
C ALA A 396 -0.36 2.32 27.42
N LEU A 397 0.92 2.35 27.78
CA LEU A 397 2.01 2.04 26.86
C LEU A 397 2.08 0.53 26.50
N PRO A 398 2.44 0.20 25.24
CA PRO A 398 2.59 -1.19 24.83
C PRO A 398 3.69 -1.93 25.63
N ARG A 399 3.40 -3.13 26.13
CA ARG A 399 4.38 -4.08 26.72
C ARG A 399 4.95 -5.04 25.64
N PRO A 400 6.23 -5.50 25.69
CA PRO A 400 7.23 -5.34 26.75
C PRO A 400 8.40 -4.39 26.41
N ALA A 401 8.76 -3.54 27.38
CA ALA A 401 10.07 -2.97 27.80
C ALA A 401 11.08 -2.37 26.77
N PRO A 402 12.15 -1.75 27.30
CA PRO A 402 12.39 -0.31 27.44
C PRO A 402 12.55 0.43 26.09
N VAL A 403 12.18 1.71 26.04
CA VAL A 403 12.49 2.57 24.89
C VAL A 403 14.00 2.57 24.70
N GLU A 404 14.46 2.29 23.47
CA GLU A 404 15.90 2.36 23.16
C GLU A 404 16.45 3.74 23.58
N PRO A 405 17.63 3.83 24.22
CA PRO A 405 18.16 5.11 24.71
C PRO A 405 18.22 6.20 23.64
N TRP A 406 18.50 5.81 22.39
CA TRP A 406 18.53 6.75 21.27
C TRP A 406 17.17 7.37 20.94
N ALA A 407 16.05 6.67 21.24
CA ALA A 407 14.69 7.10 20.92
C ALA A 407 14.05 7.84 22.09
N ALA A 408 14.44 7.54 23.33
CA ALA A 408 13.84 8.12 24.53
C ALA A 408 13.90 9.66 24.54
N ALA A 409 15.07 10.24 24.28
CA ALA A 409 15.24 11.68 24.20
C ALA A 409 14.37 12.33 23.11
N ARG A 410 14.18 11.64 21.98
CA ARG A 410 13.38 12.16 20.88
C ARG A 410 11.88 12.03 21.12
N ILE A 411 11.43 11.00 21.84
CA ILE A 411 10.04 10.90 22.31
C ILE A 411 9.72 11.99 23.33
N ALA A 412 10.66 12.35 24.20
CA ALA A 412 10.49 13.50 25.10
C ALA A 412 10.36 14.81 24.31
N ALA A 413 11.27 15.04 23.35
CA ALA A 413 11.19 16.20 22.46
C ALA A 413 9.89 16.25 21.63
N LEU A 414 9.34 15.10 21.25
CA LEU A 414 8.04 14.97 20.59
C LEU A 414 6.90 15.43 21.50
N ALA A 415 6.89 14.98 22.76
CA ALA A 415 5.90 15.41 23.76
C ALA A 415 5.98 16.91 24.05
N ASP A 416 7.20 17.48 24.05
CA ASP A 416 7.42 18.91 24.25
C ASP A 416 7.00 19.72 23.02
N ALA A 417 7.26 19.22 21.80
CA ALA A 417 6.83 19.85 20.55
C ALA A 417 5.31 19.91 20.41
N GLN A 418 4.59 18.86 20.84
CA GLN A 418 3.12 18.83 20.80
C GLN A 418 2.46 19.88 21.71
N ARG A 419 3.15 20.31 22.78
CA ARG A 419 2.68 21.35 23.71
C ARG A 419 3.42 22.69 23.52
N GLY A 420 4.24 22.77 22.49
CA GLY A 420 5.05 23.94 22.16
C GLY A 420 4.28 24.95 21.32
N ASN A 421 4.67 26.22 21.39
CA ASN A 421 4.09 27.33 20.62
C ASN A 421 4.98 27.75 19.43
N VAL A 422 6.01 26.98 19.08
CA VAL A 422 6.87 27.25 17.93
C VAL A 422 6.72 26.13 16.91
N THR A 423 6.54 26.50 15.64
CA THR A 423 6.58 25.58 14.50
C THR A 423 7.66 26.03 13.53
N CYS A 424 8.74 25.26 13.45
CA CYS A 424 9.76 25.47 12.44
C CYS A 424 9.42 24.61 11.21
N TYR A 425 9.31 25.22 10.04
CA TYR A 425 8.95 24.52 8.79
C TYR A 425 10.13 24.47 7.83
N SER A 426 10.16 23.44 6.99
CA SER A 426 11.11 23.31 5.89
C SER A 426 10.43 23.68 4.57
N GLY A 427 11.19 24.28 3.65
CA GLY A 427 10.68 24.70 2.34
C GLY A 427 9.87 26.00 2.39
N PHE A 428 8.91 26.15 1.48
CA PHE A 428 8.19 27.41 1.27
C PHE A 428 6.93 27.57 2.15
N THR A 429 6.20 26.48 2.38
CA THR A 429 4.89 26.52 3.07
C THR A 429 5.05 26.46 4.59
N PRO A 430 4.57 27.46 5.36
CA PRO A 430 4.79 27.52 6.79
C PRO A 430 3.92 26.56 7.62
N PHE A 431 2.75 26.18 7.09
CA PHE A 431 1.71 25.46 7.83
C PHE A 431 1.81 23.93 7.71
N ILE A 432 3.03 23.38 7.72
CA ILE A 432 3.22 21.92 7.76
C ILE A 432 2.56 21.33 9.02
N GLY A 433 1.77 20.29 8.84
CA GLY A 433 1.01 19.63 9.90
C GLY A 433 -0.49 19.89 9.88
N PHE A 434 -0.98 20.85 9.10
CA PHE A 434 -2.37 21.32 9.13
C PHE A 434 -3.18 20.95 7.88
N GLY A 435 -2.61 20.20 6.94
CA GLY A 435 -3.32 19.64 5.80
C GLY A 435 -3.33 20.59 4.61
N ARG A 436 -4.43 20.58 3.86
CA ARG A 436 -4.54 21.37 2.63
C ARG A 436 -5.19 22.72 2.93
N ARG A 437 -4.65 23.79 2.34
CA ARG A 437 -5.29 25.12 2.36
C ARG A 437 -6.64 25.03 1.63
N GLU A 438 -7.71 25.39 2.32
CA GLU A 438 -9.06 25.44 1.74
C GLU A 438 -9.35 26.81 1.13
N SER A 439 -9.08 27.89 1.86
CA SER A 439 -9.22 29.27 1.37
C SER A 439 -8.37 30.23 2.21
N GLU A 440 -8.25 31.48 1.77
CA GLU A 440 -7.58 32.55 2.52
C GLU A 440 -8.35 33.86 2.34
N TRP A 441 -8.38 34.74 3.33
CA TRP A 441 -8.87 36.11 3.13
C TRP A 441 -7.93 37.11 3.78
N THR A 442 -7.86 38.29 3.18
CA THR A 442 -7.04 39.40 3.65
C THR A 442 -7.88 40.66 3.70
N LEU A 443 -7.56 41.52 4.65
CA LEU A 443 -8.30 42.73 4.90
C LEU A 443 -7.31 43.80 5.39
N SER A 444 -7.38 44.97 4.78
CA SER A 444 -6.52 46.12 5.09
C SER A 444 -7.40 47.33 5.34
N LEU A 445 -7.35 47.89 6.55
CA LEU A 445 -8.20 49.00 6.96
C LEU A 445 -7.36 50.19 7.40
N PRO A 446 -7.61 51.39 6.87
CA PRO A 446 -7.07 52.60 7.46
C PRO A 446 -7.73 52.85 8.82
N LEU A 447 -6.94 53.22 9.83
CA LEU A 447 -7.41 53.53 11.17
C LEU A 447 -7.79 55.01 11.27
N LEU A 448 -8.96 55.35 10.74
CA LEU A 448 -9.49 56.72 10.72
C LEU A 448 -10.63 56.88 11.73
N PRO A 449 -10.78 58.05 12.36
CA PRO A 449 -11.93 58.35 13.20
C PRO A 449 -13.19 58.52 12.33
N PRO A 450 -14.40 58.24 12.86
CA PRO A 450 -15.67 58.41 12.14
C PRO A 450 -16.00 59.86 11.82
N GLU A 451 -15.53 60.81 12.63
CA GLU A 451 -15.63 62.24 12.37
C GLU A 451 -14.23 62.84 12.21
N PRO A 452 -14.03 63.85 11.34
CA PRO A 452 -12.72 64.44 11.07
C PRO A 452 -12.08 65.14 12.29
N SER A 453 -12.88 65.51 13.30
CA SER A 453 -12.41 66.04 14.59
C SER A 453 -12.20 64.97 15.67
N GLY A 454 -12.58 63.72 15.39
CA GLY A 454 -12.45 62.59 16.31
C GLY A 454 -11.01 62.15 16.49
N ARG A 455 -10.73 61.44 17.60
CA ARG A 455 -9.44 60.80 17.84
C ARG A 455 -9.65 59.30 18.01
N VAL A 456 -8.84 58.52 17.32
CA VAL A 456 -8.73 57.07 17.53
C VAL A 456 -7.89 56.83 18.78
N THR A 457 -8.30 55.89 19.62
CA THR A 457 -7.50 55.46 20.77
C THR A 457 -6.34 54.60 20.29
N ASP A 458 -5.12 54.87 20.77
CA ASP A 458 -3.95 54.08 20.38
C ASP A 458 -4.08 52.64 20.90
N PHE A 459 -3.78 51.68 20.02
CA PHE A 459 -3.71 50.25 20.34
C PHE A 459 -2.62 49.59 19.51
N ASP A 460 -2.11 48.45 19.98
CA ASP A 460 -1.13 47.65 19.28
C ASP A 460 -1.77 46.40 18.61
N ALA A 461 -0.99 45.68 17.79
CA ALA A 461 -1.48 44.45 17.16
C ALA A 461 -1.81 43.34 18.18
N TRP A 462 -1.16 43.36 19.35
CA TRP A 462 -1.35 42.37 20.41
C TRP A 462 -2.69 42.55 21.12
N ASP A 463 -3.15 43.79 21.32
CA ASP A 463 -4.47 44.11 21.89
C ASP A 463 -5.61 43.49 21.06
N VAL A 464 -5.49 43.56 19.73
CA VAL A 464 -6.42 42.93 18.78
C VAL A 464 -6.35 41.40 18.88
N VAL A 465 -5.14 40.83 18.93
CA VAL A 465 -4.92 39.38 19.10
C VAL A 465 -5.53 38.89 20.42
N GLU A 466 -5.37 39.62 21.51
CA GLU A 466 -5.94 39.28 22.81
C GLU A 466 -7.46 39.30 22.78
N ARG A 467 -8.07 40.30 22.14
CA ARG A 467 -9.51 40.35 21.92
C ARG A 467 -10.01 39.15 21.09
N LEU A 468 -9.30 38.82 20.00
CA LEU A 468 -9.61 37.66 19.16
C LEU A 468 -9.51 36.35 19.96
N ARG A 469 -8.42 36.15 20.70
CA ARG A 469 -8.18 34.97 21.54
C ARG A 469 -9.31 34.79 22.54
N ARG A 470 -9.68 35.86 23.25
CA ARG A 470 -10.78 35.85 24.21
C ARG A 470 -12.10 35.46 23.54
N ARG A 471 -12.47 36.13 22.45
CA ARG A 471 -13.73 35.87 21.73
C ARG A 471 -13.81 34.44 21.22
N LEU A 472 -12.75 33.93 20.58
CA LEU A 472 -12.73 32.58 20.04
C LEU A 472 -12.86 31.54 21.16
N THR A 473 -12.14 31.73 22.28
CA THR A 473 -12.19 30.84 23.44
C THR A 473 -13.58 30.81 24.08
N GLU A 474 -14.25 31.96 24.22
CA GLU A 474 -15.62 32.07 24.74
C GLU A 474 -16.63 31.34 23.83
N THR A 475 -16.44 31.44 22.51
CA THR A 475 -17.34 30.82 21.51
C THR A 475 -17.12 29.32 21.32
N ALA A 476 -16.12 28.73 21.97
CA ALA A 476 -15.76 27.31 21.85
C ALA A 476 -16.95 26.36 22.08
N GLY A 477 -17.86 26.69 23.00
CA GLY A 477 -19.05 25.88 23.31
C GLY A 477 -20.24 26.07 22.35
N GLU A 478 -20.24 27.14 21.56
CA GLU A 478 -21.33 27.49 20.64
C GLU A 478 -21.12 26.90 19.24
N LEU A 479 -19.89 26.48 18.93
CA LEU A 479 -19.52 25.98 17.62
C LEU A 479 -20.18 24.64 17.28
N PRO A 480 -20.58 24.43 16.01
CA PRO A 480 -21.13 23.15 15.55
C PRO A 480 -20.12 22.01 15.80
N GLY A 481 -20.55 20.96 16.50
CA GLY A 481 -19.72 19.79 16.82
C GLY A 481 -18.99 19.83 18.16
N ALA A 482 -18.94 20.98 18.85
CA ALA A 482 -18.31 21.12 20.18
C ALA A 482 -19.00 20.28 21.27
N ARG A 483 -20.28 19.95 21.10
CA ARG A 483 -21.07 19.14 22.04
C ARG A 483 -20.62 17.67 22.15
N GLY A 484 -19.70 17.22 21.30
CA GLY A 484 -19.16 15.85 21.27
C GLY A 484 -17.84 15.63 22.02
N GLY A 485 -17.42 16.57 22.88
CA GLY A 485 -16.20 16.43 23.70
C GLY A 485 -14.88 16.84 23.01
N ALA A 486 -14.94 17.34 21.78
CA ALA A 486 -13.80 17.94 21.09
C ALA A 486 -13.90 19.47 21.22
N GLY A 487 -13.10 20.04 22.13
CA GLY A 487 -13.07 21.49 22.35
C GLY A 487 -12.30 22.22 21.24
N LEU A 488 -12.76 23.42 20.90
CA LEU A 488 -11.93 24.37 20.15
C LEU A 488 -10.67 24.65 20.96
N THR A 489 -9.52 24.51 20.32
CA THR A 489 -8.23 24.86 20.90
C THR A 489 -7.70 26.09 20.20
N VAL A 490 -7.50 27.15 20.97
CA VAL A 490 -6.97 28.43 20.53
C VAL A 490 -5.59 28.60 21.15
N GLU A 491 -4.57 28.79 20.32
CA GLU A 491 -3.18 28.90 20.76
C GLU A 491 -2.43 29.97 19.97
N ASP A 492 -1.52 30.67 20.65
CA ASP A 492 -0.53 31.51 19.99
C ASP A 492 0.59 30.65 19.46
N ARG A 493 0.93 30.84 18.17
CA ARG A 493 1.98 30.05 17.54
C ARG A 493 2.88 30.93 16.68
N VAL A 494 4.18 30.73 16.83
CA VAL A 494 5.21 31.38 16.02
C VAL A 494 5.67 30.41 14.94
N PHE A 495 5.54 30.83 13.69
CA PHE A 495 6.02 30.11 12.52
C PHE A 495 7.33 30.72 12.07
N VAL A 496 8.34 29.88 11.84
CA VAL A 496 9.67 30.33 11.42
C VAL A 496 10.28 29.33 10.44
N SER A 497 10.97 29.85 9.42
CA SER A 497 11.72 29.01 8.48
C SER A 497 12.87 28.30 9.20
N GLY A 498 13.00 26.99 8.96
CA GLY A 498 14.08 26.17 9.50
C GLY A 498 15.49 26.60 9.08
N ARG A 499 15.62 27.50 8.10
CA ARG A 499 16.87 28.06 7.59
C ARG A 499 17.26 29.39 8.25
N GLU A 500 16.31 30.06 8.90
CA GLU A 500 16.46 31.42 9.43
C GLU A 500 16.54 31.44 10.97
N LEU A 501 16.70 30.26 11.60
CA LEU A 501 16.74 30.10 13.05
C LEU A 501 18.00 30.68 13.71
N SER A 502 19.13 30.68 12.98
CA SER A 502 20.44 31.05 13.53
C SER A 502 20.56 32.53 13.91
N ALA A 503 19.65 33.38 13.44
CA ALA A 503 19.60 34.79 13.80
C ALA A 503 19.02 35.04 15.21
N ASP A 504 18.25 34.10 15.77
CA ASP A 504 17.62 34.25 17.09
C ASP A 504 18.05 33.11 18.04
N GLY A 505 18.92 33.44 19.00
CA GLY A 505 19.41 32.49 20.01
C GLY A 505 18.33 31.91 20.92
N ARG A 506 17.13 32.52 20.98
CA ARG A 506 15.98 31.97 21.72
C ARG A 506 15.36 30.79 20.98
N LEU A 507 15.37 30.82 19.65
CA LEU A 507 14.85 29.76 18.77
C LEU A 507 15.88 28.64 18.57
N LEU A 508 17.17 28.95 18.57
CA LEU A 508 18.26 27.98 18.45
C LEU A 508 19.38 28.22 19.48
N PRO A 509 19.21 27.79 20.75
CA PRO A 509 20.22 28.00 21.80
C PRO A 509 21.52 27.23 21.57
N ASP A 510 21.46 26.07 20.92
CA ASP A 510 22.61 25.23 20.58
C ASP A 510 22.53 24.84 19.09
N PRO A 511 23.51 25.24 18.24
CA PRO A 511 23.52 24.92 16.82
C PRO A 511 23.48 23.40 16.51
N LEU A 512 23.89 22.56 17.46
CA LEU A 512 23.94 21.10 17.31
C LEU A 512 22.75 20.38 17.95
N ARG A 513 21.68 21.11 18.29
CA ARG A 513 20.42 20.56 18.79
C ARG A 513 19.25 20.94 17.88
N ALA A 514 18.12 20.29 18.15
CA ALA A 514 16.85 20.66 17.57
C ALA A 514 16.42 22.07 18.05
N PRO A 515 15.65 22.82 17.23
CA PRO A 515 15.17 24.14 17.62
C PRO A 515 14.25 24.08 18.85
N ALA A 516 14.14 25.22 19.53
CA ALA A 516 13.25 25.38 20.66
C ALA A 516 11.79 25.13 20.25
N THR A 517 11.09 24.32 21.04
CA THR A 517 9.66 24.03 20.83
C THR A 517 8.76 25.07 21.45
N ARG A 518 9.29 25.86 22.40
CA ARG A 518 8.54 26.86 23.16
C ARG A 518 9.32 28.16 23.30
N LEU A 519 8.64 29.28 23.07
CA LEU A 519 9.05 30.63 23.43
C LEU A 519 8.20 31.13 24.62
N PRO A 520 8.78 31.96 25.50
CA PRO A 520 8.01 32.63 26.55
C PRO A 520 7.05 33.67 25.95
N ASP A 521 5.94 33.93 26.63
CA ASP A 521 4.88 34.81 26.14
C ASP A 521 5.38 36.23 25.79
N ALA A 522 6.37 36.73 26.54
CA ALA A 522 7.01 38.01 26.24
C ALA A 522 7.71 38.02 24.87
N ALA A 523 8.38 36.94 24.49
CA ALA A 523 9.02 36.80 23.18
C ALA A 523 7.98 36.61 22.07
N VAL A 524 6.89 35.89 22.34
CA VAL A 524 5.77 35.75 21.39
C VAL A 524 5.12 37.11 21.11
N ARG A 525 4.90 37.92 22.16
CA ARG A 525 4.38 39.29 22.02
C ARG A 525 5.32 40.16 21.20
N GLU A 526 6.63 40.10 21.46
CA GLU A 526 7.62 40.86 20.69
C GLU A 526 7.57 40.53 19.18
N VAL A 527 7.45 39.25 18.83
CA VAL A 527 7.31 38.77 17.44
C VAL A 527 5.99 39.25 16.82
N ALA A 528 4.90 39.30 17.59
CA ALA A 528 3.61 39.81 17.10
C ALA A 528 3.63 41.31 16.83
N LEU A 529 4.36 42.08 17.66
CA LEU A 529 4.49 43.53 17.51
C LEU A 529 5.41 43.95 16.36
N HIS A 530 6.37 43.10 16.00
CA HIS A 530 7.33 43.35 14.91
C HIS A 530 7.14 42.32 13.80
N PRO A 531 6.09 42.45 12.98
CA PRO A 531 5.77 41.43 11.99
C PRO A 531 6.91 41.25 10.99
N ASP A 532 7.72 42.25 10.65
CA ASP A 532 8.68 42.22 9.52
C ASP A 532 9.78 41.14 9.57
N GLY A 533 9.96 40.47 10.71
CA GLY A 533 10.95 39.42 10.89
C GLY A 533 10.67 38.10 10.14
N PRO A 534 11.64 37.16 10.19
CA PRO A 534 11.49 35.81 9.64
C PRO A 534 10.52 34.94 10.46
N ALA A 535 10.39 35.23 11.75
CA ALA A 535 9.41 34.63 12.64
C ALA A 535 8.10 35.42 12.57
N ARG A 536 6.99 34.74 12.35
CA ARG A 536 5.65 35.35 12.25
C ARG A 536 4.73 34.74 13.29
N HIS A 537 4.08 35.59 14.08
CA HIS A 537 3.04 35.18 15.01
C HIS A 537 1.72 34.95 14.28
N PHE A 538 1.03 33.87 14.64
CA PHE A 538 -0.34 33.59 14.24
C PHE A 538 -1.13 33.14 15.47
N LEU A 539 -2.36 33.63 15.58
CA LEU A 539 -3.36 33.05 16.47
C LEU A 539 -4.02 31.88 15.74
N VAL A 540 -3.84 30.67 16.25
CA VAL A 540 -4.30 29.43 15.62
C VAL A 540 -5.49 28.88 16.38
N ALA A 541 -6.59 28.68 15.67
CA ALA A 541 -7.79 28.05 16.21
C ALA A 541 -8.04 26.74 15.45
N HIS A 542 -8.00 25.60 16.13
CA HIS A 542 -8.28 24.30 15.52
C HIS A 542 -9.44 23.61 16.23
N LEU A 543 -10.36 23.05 15.45
CA LEU A 543 -11.56 22.40 15.97
C LEU A 543 -11.58 20.94 15.51
N PRO A 544 -11.17 19.97 16.33
CA PRO A 544 -11.27 18.57 15.96
C PRO A 544 -12.74 18.15 15.87
N LEU A 545 -13.14 17.61 14.73
CA LEU A 545 -14.48 17.09 14.46
C LEU A 545 -14.41 15.59 14.16
N TRP A 546 -15.52 14.87 14.35
CA TRP A 546 -15.62 13.44 14.03
C TRP A 546 -14.51 12.59 14.70
N GLY A 547 -14.27 12.81 16.00
CA GLY A 547 -13.22 12.12 16.75
C GLY A 547 -11.78 12.46 16.31
N GLY A 548 -11.59 13.60 15.64
CA GLY A 548 -10.31 14.06 15.09
C GLY A 548 -10.06 13.68 13.63
N GLU A 549 -11.01 12.98 12.98
CA GLU A 549 -10.93 12.65 11.56
C GLU A 549 -10.83 13.90 10.68
N ILE A 550 -11.47 14.99 11.10
CA ILE A 550 -11.36 16.27 10.40
C ILE A 550 -10.93 17.32 11.39
N VAL A 551 -9.94 18.12 11.03
CA VAL A 551 -9.50 19.24 11.86
C VAL A 551 -9.43 20.51 11.00
N PRO A 552 -10.55 21.25 10.86
CA PRO A 552 -10.49 22.63 10.40
C PRO A 552 -9.60 23.46 11.33
N SER A 553 -8.68 24.21 10.73
CA SER A 553 -7.73 25.09 11.41
C SER A 553 -7.74 26.47 10.74
N GLN A 554 -7.88 27.51 11.56
CA GLN A 554 -7.84 28.91 11.14
C GLN A 554 -6.56 29.55 11.67
N PHE A 555 -5.83 30.26 10.81
CA PHE A 555 -4.62 30.99 11.14
C PHE A 555 -4.86 32.48 10.97
N LEU A 556 -4.93 33.22 12.07
CA LEU A 556 -5.13 34.66 12.07
C LEU A 556 -3.81 35.36 12.31
N HIS A 557 -3.41 36.20 11.36
CA HIS A 557 -2.27 37.10 11.47
C HIS A 557 -2.77 38.54 11.52
N VAL A 558 -2.26 39.29 12.49
CA VAL A 558 -2.61 40.69 12.73
C VAL A 558 -1.32 41.51 12.68
N ALA A 559 -1.34 42.60 11.91
CA ALA A 559 -0.26 43.57 11.87
C ALA A 559 -0.85 44.98 11.84
N VAL A 560 -0.26 45.89 12.62
CA VAL A 560 -0.63 47.31 12.63
C VAL A 560 0.60 48.10 12.18
N ALA A 561 0.51 48.75 11.02
CA ALA A 561 1.62 49.49 10.43
C ALA A 561 1.12 50.73 9.68
N GLY A 562 1.80 51.87 9.86
CA GLY A 562 1.49 53.09 9.11
C GLY A 562 0.04 53.58 9.23
N GLY A 563 -0.57 53.43 10.42
CA GLY A 563 -1.99 53.78 10.64
C GLY A 563 -2.98 52.86 9.91
N THR A 564 -2.55 51.68 9.48
CA THR A 564 -3.39 50.67 8.81
C THR A 564 -3.36 49.37 9.61
N LEU A 565 -4.53 48.76 9.81
CA LEU A 565 -4.68 47.40 10.34
C LEU A 565 -4.73 46.40 9.19
N HIS A 566 -3.80 45.46 9.19
CA HIS A 566 -3.75 44.33 8.28
C HIS A 566 -4.17 43.06 9.01
N LEU A 567 -5.19 42.39 8.48
CA LEU A 567 -5.66 41.10 8.92
C LEU A 567 -5.52 40.11 7.79
N ARG A 568 -4.94 38.96 8.10
CA ARG A 568 -4.87 37.82 7.19
C ARG A 568 -5.40 36.59 7.90
N CYS A 569 -6.23 35.83 7.21
CA CYS A 569 -6.73 34.56 7.69
C CYS A 569 -6.47 33.47 6.65
N ASP A 570 -5.67 32.48 7.01
CA ASP A 570 -5.53 31.26 6.21
C ASP A 570 -6.37 30.14 6.81
N ARG A 571 -7.12 29.41 5.97
CA ARG A 571 -7.97 28.30 6.38
C ARG A 571 -7.40 27.00 5.87
N TYR A 572 -7.18 26.05 6.77
CA TYR A 572 -6.67 24.72 6.46
C TYR A 572 -7.61 23.65 6.99
N VAL A 573 -7.63 22.50 6.31
CA VAL A 573 -8.38 21.35 6.76
C VAL A 573 -7.50 20.10 6.65
N LEU A 574 -7.27 19.45 7.79
CA LEU A 574 -6.85 18.06 7.82
C LEU A 574 -8.06 17.17 7.54
N GLY A 575 -8.00 16.42 6.44
CA GLY A 575 -9.03 15.46 6.06
C GLY A 575 -8.92 14.13 6.81
N PRO A 576 -9.88 13.22 6.59
CA PRO A 576 -9.91 11.91 7.24
C PRO A 576 -8.66 11.07 6.97
N VAL A 577 -8.35 10.19 7.92
CA VAL A 577 -7.22 9.26 7.77
C VAL A 577 -7.56 8.24 6.68
N ARG A 578 -6.54 7.71 6.00
CA ARG A 578 -6.72 6.67 4.97
C ARG A 578 -7.64 5.53 5.45
N ARG A 579 -8.52 5.09 4.55
CA ARG A 579 -9.56 4.08 4.83
C ARG A 579 -9.03 2.75 5.37
N ASP A 580 -7.83 2.34 4.94
CA ASP A 580 -7.20 1.09 5.35
C ASP A 580 -6.73 1.11 6.81
N MET A 581 -6.47 2.28 7.39
CA MET A 581 -6.09 2.44 8.80
C MET A 581 -7.26 2.26 9.77
N HIS A 582 -8.51 2.32 9.27
CA HIS A 582 -9.73 2.10 10.06
C HIS A 582 -10.03 0.62 10.33
N ALA A 583 -9.16 -0.31 9.92
CA ALA A 583 -9.42 -1.75 9.98
C ALA A 583 -9.71 -2.29 11.40
N VAL A 584 -9.28 -1.58 12.45
CA VAL A 584 -9.45 -1.98 13.85
C VAL A 584 -10.91 -1.92 14.34
N ASP A 585 -11.69 -0.94 13.88
CA ASP A 585 -13.11 -0.75 14.29
C ASP A 585 -14.06 -1.84 13.80
N LEU A 586 -13.50 -2.62 12.92
CA LEU A 586 -14.14 -3.58 12.08
C LEU A 586 -13.79 -4.99 12.54
N LEU A 587 -12.99 -5.11 13.61
CA LEU A 587 -12.76 -6.34 14.32
C LEU A 587 -13.96 -6.65 15.24
N PRO A 588 -14.44 -7.90 15.29
CA PRO A 588 -15.41 -8.33 16.31
C PRO A 588 -14.79 -8.30 17.73
N PRO A 589 -15.60 -8.03 18.78
CA PRO A 589 -15.12 -7.89 20.17
C PRO A 589 -14.55 -9.18 20.76
N ALA A 590 -15.17 -10.33 20.51
CA ALA A 590 -14.64 -11.61 20.94
C ALA A 590 -13.70 -12.21 19.88
N ALA A 591 -12.57 -12.78 20.32
CA ALA A 591 -11.84 -13.74 19.52
C ALA A 591 -12.76 -14.95 19.29
N VAL A 592 -13.13 -15.21 18.03
CA VAL A 592 -13.93 -16.39 17.69
C VAL A 592 -13.14 -17.62 18.15
N ALA A 593 -13.76 -18.53 18.92
CA ALA A 593 -13.13 -19.79 19.29
C ALA A 593 -12.54 -20.46 18.02
N GLY A 594 -11.23 -20.73 18.01
CA GLY A 594 -10.51 -21.16 16.80
C GLY A 594 -9.86 -20.04 15.96
N SER A 595 -9.70 -18.83 16.50
CA SER A 595 -9.10 -17.66 15.79
C SER A 595 -7.77 -17.98 15.09
N ARG A 596 -6.89 -18.82 15.65
CA ARG A 596 -5.65 -19.25 14.96
C ARG A 596 -5.91 -20.05 13.68
N ARG A 597 -6.94 -20.91 13.67
CA ARG A 597 -7.34 -21.67 12.47
C ARG A 597 -7.95 -20.75 11.41
N ALA A 598 -8.66 -19.70 11.82
CA ALA A 598 -9.19 -18.68 10.90
C ALA A 598 -8.09 -17.83 10.25
N LEU A 599 -6.95 -17.64 10.91
CA LEU A 599 -5.79 -16.93 10.35
C LEU A 599 -4.96 -17.79 9.39
N LEU A 600 -5.10 -19.13 9.45
CA LEU A 600 -4.28 -20.08 8.67
C LEU A 600 -4.28 -19.83 7.17
N PRO A 601 -5.42 -19.65 6.46
CA PRO A 601 -5.42 -19.38 5.03
C PRO A 601 -4.64 -18.12 4.64
N GLY A 602 -4.79 -17.05 5.44
CA GLY A 602 -4.12 -15.77 5.23
C GLY A 602 -2.61 -15.88 5.45
N ALA A 603 -2.22 -16.51 6.55
CA ALA A 603 -0.82 -16.77 6.87
C ALA A 603 -0.15 -17.66 5.81
N LEU A 604 -0.81 -18.73 5.37
CA LEU A 604 -0.28 -19.67 4.36
C LEU A 604 0.03 -18.95 3.04
N ARG A 605 -0.91 -18.10 2.58
CA ARG A 605 -0.73 -17.27 1.37
C ARG A 605 0.43 -16.27 1.50
N ARG A 606 0.67 -15.72 2.69
CA ARG A 606 1.76 -14.75 2.94
C ARG A 606 3.11 -15.39 3.22
N THR A 607 3.14 -16.62 3.71
CA THR A 607 4.35 -17.31 4.19
C THR A 607 5.41 -17.42 3.10
N GLY A 608 5.04 -17.90 1.91
CA GLY A 608 6.00 -18.08 0.81
C GLY A 608 6.70 -16.78 0.42
N GLY A 609 5.93 -15.70 0.21
CA GLY A 609 6.47 -14.38 -0.12
C GLY A 609 7.29 -13.76 1.02
N ALA A 610 6.89 -13.98 2.28
CA ALA A 610 7.63 -13.51 3.45
C ALA A 610 8.98 -14.22 3.61
N LEU A 611 9.00 -15.55 3.40
CA LEU A 611 10.22 -16.36 3.43
C LEU A 611 11.21 -15.91 2.34
N TRP A 612 10.73 -15.77 1.10
CA TRP A 612 11.57 -15.35 -0.03
C TRP A 612 12.20 -13.95 0.18
N ARG A 613 11.45 -13.01 0.76
CA ARG A 613 11.93 -11.64 1.01
C ARG A 613 12.77 -11.51 2.29
N ALA A 614 12.93 -12.56 3.09
CA ALA A 614 13.59 -12.48 4.39
C ALA A 614 15.05 -11.99 4.33
N PRO A 615 15.91 -12.48 3.40
CA PRO A 615 17.29 -12.00 3.28
C PRO A 615 17.37 -10.51 2.95
N TRP A 616 16.60 -10.04 1.96
CA TRP A 616 16.55 -8.63 1.59
C TRP A 616 15.97 -7.75 2.69
N SER A 617 14.98 -8.24 3.44
CA SER A 617 14.38 -7.50 4.56
C SER A 617 15.39 -7.33 5.70
N CYS A 618 16.11 -8.40 6.07
CA CYS A 618 17.18 -8.33 7.07
C CYS A 618 18.36 -7.47 6.59
N LEU A 619 18.74 -7.59 5.32
CA LEU A 619 19.79 -6.76 4.73
C LEU A 619 19.39 -5.28 4.75
N ALA A 620 18.15 -4.95 4.40
CA ALA A 620 17.63 -3.58 4.47
C ALA A 620 17.66 -3.05 5.92
N ASP A 621 17.24 -3.86 6.90
CA ASP A 621 17.31 -3.50 8.32
C ASP A 621 18.76 -3.20 8.76
N VAL A 622 19.71 -4.07 8.40
CA VAL A 622 21.15 -3.90 8.72
C VAL A 622 21.74 -2.68 8.00
N LEU A 623 21.42 -2.47 6.73
CA LEU A 623 21.90 -1.32 5.96
C LEU A 623 21.37 -0.01 6.55
N THR A 624 20.10 0.04 6.96
CA THR A 624 19.53 1.19 7.64
C THR A 624 20.24 1.47 8.97
N GLU A 625 20.49 0.44 9.78
CA GLU A 625 21.23 0.61 11.03
C GLU A 625 22.68 1.06 10.81
N ARG A 626 23.37 0.54 9.79
CA ARG A 626 24.74 0.95 9.44
C ARG A 626 24.83 2.36 8.84
N ARG A 627 23.82 2.77 8.05
CA ARG A 627 23.78 4.11 7.43
C ARG A 627 23.40 5.20 8.42
N ARG A 628 22.66 4.85 9.48
CA ARG A 628 22.18 5.79 10.49
C ARG A 628 23.28 6.65 11.15
N PRO A 629 24.36 6.09 11.74
CA PRO A 629 25.40 6.91 12.35
C PRO A 629 26.08 7.81 11.32
N ARG A 630 26.35 7.30 10.11
CA ARG A 630 26.93 8.09 9.02
C ARG A 630 26.05 9.26 8.59
N ARG A 631 24.73 9.03 8.51
CA ARG A 631 23.76 10.08 8.18
C ARG A 631 23.72 11.14 9.28
N LEU A 632 23.69 10.73 10.54
CA LEU A 632 23.74 11.66 11.66
C LEU A 632 25.04 12.46 11.67
N ASP A 633 26.19 11.82 11.44
CA ASP A 633 27.48 12.51 11.36
C ASP A 633 27.51 13.50 10.21
N SER A 634 26.93 13.17 9.05
CA SER A 634 26.83 14.10 7.93
C SER A 634 25.90 15.28 8.22
N GLU A 635 24.76 15.03 8.89
CA GLU A 635 23.82 16.09 9.30
C GLU A 635 24.47 17.01 10.34
N LEU A 636 25.23 16.46 11.29
CA LEU A 636 25.99 17.24 12.28
C LEU A 636 27.13 18.05 11.65
N ARG A 637 27.83 17.52 10.63
CA ARG A 637 28.85 18.28 9.89
C ARG A 637 28.21 19.43 9.11
N ALA A 638 27.14 19.15 8.37
CA ALA A 638 26.39 20.19 7.65
C ALA A 638 25.87 21.28 8.60
N ALA A 639 25.35 20.90 9.77
CA ALA A 639 24.90 21.85 10.78
C ALA A 639 26.02 22.71 11.41
N ARG A 640 27.28 22.24 11.37
CA ARG A 640 28.47 23.01 11.82
C ARG A 640 28.99 23.95 10.74
N GLU A 641 28.97 23.50 9.50
CA GLU A 641 29.53 24.20 8.35
C GLU A 641 28.57 25.26 7.78
N ASP A 642 27.26 24.99 7.80
CA ASP A 642 26.22 25.85 7.25
C ASP A 642 25.31 26.43 8.35
N PRO A 643 25.45 27.72 8.68
CA PRO A 643 24.54 28.41 9.59
C PRO A 643 23.07 28.41 9.12
N ALA A 644 22.81 28.31 7.82
CA ALA A 644 21.47 28.27 7.23
C ALA A 644 20.96 26.83 7.01
N PHE A 645 21.58 25.83 7.65
CA PHE A 645 21.16 24.44 7.57
C PHE A 645 19.69 24.28 8.00
N ASP A 646 18.89 23.71 7.10
CA ASP A 646 17.44 23.59 7.27
C ASP A 646 17.07 22.56 8.36
N ARG A 647 16.70 23.09 9.53
CA ARG A 647 16.19 22.33 10.68
C ARG A 647 14.66 22.34 10.75
N GLY A 648 13.98 22.76 9.69
CA GLY A 648 12.53 22.78 9.63
C GLY A 648 11.92 21.39 9.64
N ALA A 649 10.68 21.27 10.11
CA ALA A 649 9.96 20.03 10.04
C ALA A 649 9.67 19.67 8.58
N ARG A 650 10.01 18.43 8.20
CA ARG A 650 9.87 17.91 6.82
C ARG A 650 8.73 16.91 6.65
N LEU A 651 8.22 16.38 7.76
CA LEU A 651 7.25 15.29 7.77
C LEU A 651 6.22 15.53 8.88
N SER A 652 4.95 15.67 8.50
CA SER A 652 3.82 15.48 9.42
C SER A 652 3.24 14.08 9.29
N ILE A 653 3.16 13.38 10.42
CA ILE A 653 2.57 12.04 10.48
C ILE A 653 1.08 12.11 10.13
N ARG A 654 0.36 13.10 10.66
CA ARG A 654 -1.08 13.24 10.45
C ARG A 654 -1.44 13.62 9.01
N GLU A 655 -0.66 14.48 8.38
CA GLU A 655 -0.85 14.80 6.95
C GLU A 655 -0.51 13.62 6.05
N THR A 656 0.58 12.90 6.33
CA THR A 656 0.98 11.73 5.53
C THR A 656 -0.04 10.59 5.63
N ALA A 657 -0.77 10.52 6.75
CA ALA A 657 -1.83 9.56 6.98
C ALA A 657 -3.19 10.00 6.42
N GLN A 658 -3.33 11.24 5.93
CA GLN A 658 -4.56 11.75 5.33
C GLN A 658 -4.90 10.97 4.05
N GLY A 659 -6.17 10.58 3.91
CA GLY A 659 -6.71 9.96 2.71
C GLY A 659 -7.15 11.00 1.68
N PRO A 660 -7.23 10.62 0.39
CA PRO A 660 -7.70 11.52 -0.66
C PRO A 660 -9.23 11.77 -0.61
N GLU A 661 -9.98 10.95 0.12
CA GLU A 661 -11.44 10.90 0.07
C GLU A 661 -12.06 11.13 1.44
N TYR A 662 -13.17 11.87 1.48
CA TYR A 662 -14.06 11.92 2.64
C TYR A 662 -14.97 10.69 2.66
N PHE A 663 -15.28 10.15 3.85
CA PHE A 663 -16.16 8.99 3.99
C PHE A 663 -17.64 9.35 3.93
N HIS A 664 -17.99 10.54 4.41
CA HIS A 664 -19.35 11.07 4.34
C HIS A 664 -19.35 12.50 3.80
N HIS A 665 -20.39 12.86 3.05
CA HIS A 665 -20.56 14.23 2.57
C HIS A 665 -20.64 15.25 3.72
N PHE A 666 -21.26 14.87 4.85
CA PHE A 666 -21.37 15.73 6.04
C PHE A 666 -20.02 16.07 6.68
N GLN A 667 -19.01 15.21 6.52
CA GLN A 667 -17.67 15.51 7.00
C GLN A 667 -17.12 16.79 6.33
N LEU A 668 -17.24 16.89 5.01
CA LEU A 668 -16.82 18.08 4.27
C LEU A 668 -17.64 19.32 4.65
N LEU A 669 -18.97 19.17 4.76
CA LEU A 669 -19.85 20.28 5.11
C LEU A 669 -19.60 20.81 6.52
N ASP A 670 -19.41 19.93 7.50
CA ASP A 670 -19.21 20.33 8.90
C ASP A 670 -17.86 21.04 9.08
N GLY A 671 -16.81 20.60 8.39
CA GLY A 671 -15.53 21.32 8.36
C GLY A 671 -15.66 22.75 7.83
N ARG A 672 -16.37 22.92 6.70
CA ARG A 672 -16.65 24.24 6.12
C ARG A 672 -17.52 25.12 7.02
N ARG A 673 -18.55 24.55 7.63
CA ARG A 673 -19.43 25.26 8.57
C ARG A 673 -18.66 25.75 9.79
N ALA A 674 -17.77 24.92 10.34
CA ALA A 674 -16.92 25.28 11.45
C ALA A 674 -16.02 26.47 11.10
N LEU A 675 -15.32 26.42 9.96
CA LEU A 675 -14.48 27.52 9.51
C LEU A 675 -15.28 28.82 9.32
N ASN A 676 -16.42 28.75 8.61
CA ASN A 676 -17.28 29.92 8.42
C ASN A 676 -17.81 30.50 9.73
N ALA A 677 -18.06 29.67 10.74
CA ALA A 677 -18.46 30.14 12.07
C ALA A 677 -17.28 30.86 12.76
N LEU A 678 -16.08 30.28 12.73
CA LEU A 678 -14.87 30.90 13.27
C LEU A 678 -14.58 32.26 12.61
N ASP A 679 -14.73 32.39 11.28
CA ASP A 679 -14.55 33.67 10.59
C ASP A 679 -15.55 34.72 11.07
N ARG A 680 -16.83 34.35 11.24
CA ARG A 680 -17.84 35.28 11.76
C ARG A 680 -17.51 35.76 13.16
N HIS A 681 -17.09 34.86 14.05
CA HIS A 681 -16.70 35.23 15.41
C HIS A 681 -15.44 36.10 15.43
N ALA A 682 -14.43 35.79 14.61
CA ALA A 682 -13.21 36.58 14.48
C ALA A 682 -13.49 38.00 13.93
N LEU A 683 -14.23 38.10 12.82
CA LEU A 683 -14.59 39.39 12.21
C LEU A 683 -15.47 40.23 13.12
N ALA A 684 -16.41 39.62 13.85
CA ALA A 684 -17.20 40.31 14.85
C ALA A 684 -16.32 40.83 16.00
N ALA A 685 -15.36 40.04 16.48
CA ALA A 685 -14.44 40.44 17.54
C ALA A 685 -13.64 41.70 17.15
N VAL A 686 -13.15 41.73 15.91
CA VAL A 686 -12.36 42.86 15.40
C VAL A 686 -13.24 44.08 15.20
N ARG A 687 -14.45 43.92 14.66
CA ARG A 687 -15.40 45.03 14.55
C ARG A 687 -15.67 45.67 15.92
N ASP A 688 -16.06 44.85 16.89
CA ASP A 688 -16.43 45.33 18.22
C ASP A 688 -15.21 46.00 18.89
N PHE A 689 -14.00 45.48 18.66
CA PHE A 689 -12.76 46.13 19.09
C PHE A 689 -12.55 47.50 18.45
N LEU A 690 -12.69 47.61 17.12
CA LEU A 690 -12.48 48.86 16.39
C LEU A 690 -13.51 49.92 16.76
N ASP A 691 -14.78 49.53 16.94
CA ASP A 691 -15.85 50.41 17.39
C ASP A 691 -15.56 50.95 18.81
N GLU A 692 -15.10 50.10 19.74
CA GLU A 692 -14.70 50.50 21.10
C GLU A 692 -13.51 51.48 21.14
N HIS A 693 -12.63 51.44 20.13
CA HIS A 693 -11.45 52.33 20.02
C HIS A 693 -11.71 53.59 19.17
N GLY A 694 -12.95 53.78 18.69
CA GLY A 694 -13.37 54.97 17.95
C GLY A 694 -12.89 55.00 16.49
N VAL A 695 -12.71 53.84 15.84
CA VAL A 695 -12.37 53.72 14.42
C VAL A 695 -13.63 53.62 13.56
N ASP A 696 -13.64 54.24 12.37
CA ASP A 696 -14.73 54.06 11.41
C ASP A 696 -14.74 52.63 10.83
N THR A 697 -15.80 51.87 11.15
CA THR A 697 -15.99 50.50 10.68
C THR A 697 -16.85 50.39 9.41
N THR A 698 -17.15 51.49 8.72
CA THR A 698 -17.98 51.48 7.50
C THR A 698 -17.35 50.66 6.38
N ASP A 699 -16.08 50.91 6.07
CA ASP A 699 -15.31 50.14 5.09
C ASP A 699 -15.15 48.68 5.51
N PHE A 700 -14.93 48.45 6.82
CA PHE A 700 -14.82 47.11 7.39
C PHE A 700 -16.08 46.28 7.16
N ARG A 701 -17.27 46.87 7.40
CA ARG A 701 -18.56 46.20 7.21
C ARG A 701 -18.77 45.81 5.75
N ALA A 702 -18.45 46.71 4.80
CA ALA A 702 -18.58 46.44 3.37
C ALA A 702 -17.65 45.30 2.90
N GLN A 703 -16.38 45.30 3.34
CA GLN A 703 -15.43 44.23 3.01
C GLN A 703 -15.82 42.90 3.67
N THR A 704 -16.26 42.92 4.94
CA THR A 704 -16.71 41.72 5.67
C THR A 704 -17.92 41.07 5.01
N GLN A 705 -18.91 41.87 4.58
CA GLN A 705 -20.08 41.35 3.86
C GLN A 705 -19.68 40.66 2.55
N THR A 706 -18.68 41.20 1.84
CA THR A 706 -18.13 40.59 0.62
C THR A 706 -17.44 39.26 0.92
N ILE A 707 -16.58 39.21 1.94
CA ILE A 707 -15.84 38.00 2.36
C ILE A 707 -16.82 36.89 2.77
N LEU A 708 -17.85 37.21 3.56
CA LEU A 708 -18.81 36.24 4.06
C LEU A 708 -19.79 35.74 2.99
N ASN A 709 -20.19 36.58 2.03
CA ASN A 709 -21.18 36.23 1.01
C ASN A 709 -20.60 35.47 -0.19
N HIS A 710 -19.41 35.86 -0.65
CA HIS A 710 -18.84 35.31 -1.89
C HIS A 710 -17.84 34.17 -1.66
N GLY A 711 -17.53 33.83 -0.41
CA GLY A 711 -16.58 32.77 -0.10
C GLY A 711 -15.25 33.02 -0.81
N VAL A 712 -14.58 34.13 -0.50
CA VAL A 712 -13.24 34.51 -0.99
C VAL A 712 -13.09 34.60 -2.51
N LEU A 713 -12.79 35.81 -2.98
CA LEU A 713 -12.26 36.06 -4.32
C LEU A 713 -10.90 35.37 -4.48
N GLN A 714 -10.81 34.46 -5.44
CA GLN A 714 -9.59 33.75 -5.83
C GLN A 714 -8.48 34.76 -6.19
N THR A 715 -7.61 35.06 -5.23
CA THR A 715 -6.46 35.95 -5.46
C THR A 715 -5.34 35.10 -6.03
N GLY A 716 -5.41 34.81 -7.33
CA GLY A 716 -4.40 33.96 -7.99
C GLY A 716 -4.62 33.61 -9.47
N GLY A 717 -5.67 34.11 -10.12
CA GLY A 717 -5.87 33.92 -11.55
C GLY A 717 -7.23 34.41 -11.98
N VAL A 718 -7.24 35.51 -12.76
CA VAL A 718 -8.36 36.13 -13.48
C VAL A 718 -9.76 35.79 -12.94
N SER A 719 -10.24 36.62 -12.02
CA SER A 719 -11.67 36.69 -11.69
C SER A 719 -12.44 37.22 -12.91
N VAL A 720 -12.85 36.35 -13.83
CA VAL A 720 -13.90 36.68 -14.80
C VAL A 720 -15.24 36.61 -14.06
N VAL A 721 -15.55 37.64 -13.28
CA VAL A 721 -16.95 37.94 -12.97
C VAL A 721 -17.53 38.53 -14.25
N GLY A 722 -17.91 37.65 -15.18
CA GLY A 722 -18.82 38.03 -16.25
C GLY A 722 -20.18 38.35 -15.64
N ASN A 723 -20.81 39.42 -16.11
CA ASN A 723 -22.12 39.86 -15.65
C ASN A 723 -23.13 38.70 -15.64
N GLN A 724 -23.51 38.22 -14.46
CA GLN A 724 -24.52 37.19 -14.32
C GLN A 724 -25.88 37.80 -14.02
N ALA A 725 -26.85 37.46 -14.85
CA ALA A 725 -28.26 37.76 -14.65
C ALA A 725 -28.99 36.41 -14.66
N VAL A 726 -29.61 36.01 -13.54
CA VAL A 726 -30.25 34.68 -13.41
C VAL A 726 -31.76 34.84 -13.22
N GLY A 727 -32.51 34.28 -14.16
CA GLY A 727 -33.97 34.38 -14.27
C GLY A 727 -34.40 34.57 -15.72
N ALA A 728 -35.57 34.03 -16.11
CA ALA A 728 -36.08 34.20 -17.47
C ALA A 728 -36.33 35.68 -17.76
N GLY A 729 -35.48 36.30 -18.59
CA GLY A 729 -35.59 37.71 -18.99
C GLY A 729 -34.56 38.68 -18.38
N ALA A 730 -33.63 38.21 -17.54
CA ALA A 730 -32.64 39.08 -16.93
C ALA A 730 -31.54 39.49 -17.95
N ARG A 731 -31.27 40.80 -18.09
CA ARG A 731 -30.21 41.35 -18.97
C ARG A 731 -29.27 42.23 -18.15
N ALA A 732 -27.96 42.08 -18.37
CA ALA A 732 -26.93 42.94 -17.79
C ALA A 732 -26.23 43.75 -18.90
N THR A 733 -26.14 45.07 -18.75
CA THR A 733 -25.53 45.98 -19.73
C THR A 733 -24.34 46.72 -19.12
N THR A 734 -23.22 46.76 -19.85
CA THR A 734 -22.04 47.56 -19.49
C THR A 734 -22.00 48.85 -20.27
N LYS A 735 -21.86 50.00 -19.59
CA LYS A 735 -21.40 51.24 -20.22
C LYS A 735 -19.87 51.30 -20.11
N SER A 736 -19.16 50.84 -21.13
CA SER A 736 -17.74 51.15 -21.29
C SER A 736 -17.60 52.54 -21.92
N ALA A 737 -17.22 53.54 -21.11
CA ALA A 737 -16.84 54.84 -21.62
C ALA A 737 -15.44 54.73 -22.26
N GLN A 738 -15.38 54.68 -23.59
CA GLN A 738 -14.13 54.65 -24.34
C GLN A 738 -13.75 56.08 -24.72
N ALA A 739 -12.77 56.64 -24.02
CA ALA A 739 -12.19 57.93 -24.36
C ALA A 739 -11.29 57.77 -25.60
N SER A 740 -11.72 58.28 -26.75
CA SER A 740 -10.92 58.36 -27.97
C SER A 740 -10.02 59.60 -27.91
N ALA A 741 -8.72 59.39 -27.66
CA ALA A 741 -7.69 60.40 -27.88
C ALA A 741 -7.34 60.45 -29.38
N GLY A 742 -7.55 61.60 -30.02
CA GLY A 742 -7.18 61.82 -31.42
C GLY A 742 -5.69 62.11 -31.56
N SER A 743 -5.00 61.32 -32.38
CA SER A 743 -3.66 61.61 -32.89
C SER A 743 -3.73 61.82 -34.41
N GLY A 744 -3.47 63.05 -34.85
CA GLY A 744 -3.40 63.42 -36.28
C GLY A 744 -2.18 62.78 -36.99
N PRO A 745 -2.21 62.69 -38.33
CA PRO A 745 -1.19 61.97 -39.09
C PRO A 745 0.06 62.83 -39.35
N PRO A 746 1.27 62.24 -39.39
CA PRO A 746 2.48 62.94 -39.82
C PRO A 746 2.61 62.93 -41.35
N SER A 747 3.02 64.07 -41.90
CA SER A 747 3.27 64.33 -43.31
C SER A 747 4.69 63.91 -43.74
N GLY A 748 4.77 63.16 -44.85
CA GLY A 748 5.73 63.39 -45.93
C GLY A 748 7.13 62.75 -45.84
N GLY A 749 7.51 62.01 -46.89
CA GLY A 749 8.90 61.69 -47.21
C GLY A 749 9.08 60.47 -48.12
N ALA A 750 9.21 60.71 -49.43
CA ALA A 750 9.32 59.71 -50.49
C ALA A 750 10.76 59.20 -50.73
N ALA A 751 10.86 58.01 -51.35
CA ALA A 751 11.64 57.68 -52.56
C ALA A 751 12.61 56.47 -52.48
N ALA A 752 12.30 55.48 -53.33
CA ALA A 752 13.15 54.67 -54.22
C ALA A 752 14.39 53.94 -53.65
N ARG A 753 14.36 52.61 -53.63
CA ARG A 753 14.64 51.67 -54.74
C ARG A 753 14.33 50.24 -54.29
#